data_AF-A0A7S8HVT4-F1
#
_entry.id   AF-A0A7S8HVT4-F1
#
_cell.length_a   1.000
_cell.length_b   1.000
_cell.length_c   1.000
_cell.angle_alpha   90.00
_cell.angle_beta   90.00
_cell.angle_gamma   90.00
#
_symmetry.space_group_name_H-M   'P 1'
#
loop_
_entity.id
_entity.type
_entity.pdbx_description
1 polymer ?
#
loop_
_entity_poly.entity_id
_entity_poly.type
_entity_poly.pdbx_seq_one_letter_code
_entity_poly.pdbx_strand_id
1 'polypeptide(L)'
;MSSRAERLLRLEMALTASGRRNYTDPDEDVERSGNVRHSDNPTDISHLVPPQSGGKHRLWITDRILEPQTIPHFIEFLMHGCLPGDRKTSRPLLTVEEARNMDKPFPEWAPAPFNVEQRSTTEWIGVRIGSHEDSSRLWLIAKELHAMKSRLWEGIPPLSERRWNELQLDDPKNFAAACQYFVAVIDVFAYLNHPRTKNALRTTYNLIWDHLRVFEQAVNAKRREENEVYEEVSVTGLWYQYIRAHYDCICDSAHQWVIEHINRIQEPLVLEIGNHKPTNPSNVDARQKEITDKIDDLGQNTMDADYMIFMPTDGYKGDSLPAKEREQVTAAHRHPFRKDPISWSANINWRERDYSGRLRYLQTKEMYNHYEREGLLFEPTINDPRVLLIGCISGIDAQTTARYELRGPSEPTMDHWIEYAQRPVFRVNGFAAFRLCHKHDDKKWNEFKTKFEVDIADWGLGKKDINNVRKGCKIHWIDEKVDSIKDATRKFHSVVSDLPVHHRTFLAIDEATIQSYLEPNASKFVLAVDAQCRSVEEGGEDNEPPNEQEHETPGYDGTVRILGSLLWDELGAMQTTQGVLLKHLWPYAMSDVEKVYRGYKPGSVLKFSSYEETMAWEVLNALLPFVLKLAERRDRSRRTNPRPSVAR
;
A
#
# COMPACT_ATOMS: atom_id res chain seq x y z
N MET A 1 -51.44 1.56 -0.46
CA MET A 1 -51.13 0.11 -0.46
C MET A 1 -49.64 -0.02 -0.72
N SER A 2 -48.90 -0.89 0.00
CA SER A 2 -47.47 -1.11 -0.26
C SER A 2 -47.25 -1.64 -1.69
N SER A 3 -46.12 -1.32 -2.33
CA SER A 3 -45.80 -1.85 -3.66
C SER A 3 -45.60 -3.37 -3.61
N ARG A 4 -45.55 -4.03 -4.78
CA ARG A 4 -45.26 -5.47 -4.85
C ARG A 4 -43.82 -5.73 -4.39
N ALA A 5 -42.87 -4.90 -4.83
CA ALA A 5 -41.48 -4.99 -4.41
C ALA A 5 -41.33 -4.90 -2.89
N GLU A 6 -42.04 -3.98 -2.24
CA GLU A 6 -41.95 -3.80 -0.79
C GLU A 6 -42.49 -5.02 -0.01
N ARG A 7 -43.55 -5.67 -0.51
CA ARG A 7 -44.06 -6.91 0.11
C ARG A 7 -43.06 -8.06 -0.02
N LEU A 8 -42.43 -8.21 -1.18
CA LEU A 8 -41.43 -9.25 -1.43
C LEU A 8 -40.18 -9.05 -0.57
N LEU A 9 -39.69 -7.80 -0.46
CA LEU A 9 -38.58 -7.46 0.43
C LEU A 9 -38.88 -7.83 1.89
N ARG A 10 -40.08 -7.49 2.39
CA ARG A 10 -40.48 -7.85 3.77
C ARG A 10 -40.57 -9.36 3.97
N LEU A 11 -41.04 -10.10 2.96
CA LEU A 11 -41.12 -11.55 2.99
C LEU A 11 -39.72 -12.19 3.00
N GLU A 12 -38.82 -11.76 2.12
CA GLU A 12 -37.43 -12.28 2.09
C GLU A 12 -36.70 -12.00 3.39
N MET A 13 -36.83 -10.79 3.95
CA MET A 13 -36.24 -10.45 5.24
C MET A 13 -36.78 -11.32 6.39
N ALA A 14 -38.04 -11.76 6.33
CA ALA A 14 -38.64 -12.65 7.32
C ALA A 14 -38.21 -14.12 7.15
N LEU A 15 -37.99 -14.56 5.90
CA LEU A 15 -37.62 -15.94 5.57
C LEU A 15 -36.10 -16.20 5.70
N THR A 16 -35.27 -15.18 5.47
CA THR A 16 -33.80 -15.27 5.51
C THR A 16 -33.25 -14.78 6.86
N ALA A 17 -33.77 -15.34 7.96
CA ALA A 17 -33.34 -14.97 9.32
C ALA A 17 -31.82 -15.19 9.58
N SER A 18 -31.16 -16.02 8.77
CA SER A 18 -29.71 -16.25 8.76
C SER A 18 -28.92 -15.37 7.77
N GLY A 19 -29.60 -14.56 6.95
CA GLY A 19 -28.98 -13.64 5.99
C GLY A 19 -28.35 -14.26 4.74
N ARG A 20 -28.55 -15.56 4.47
CA ARG A 20 -28.10 -16.22 3.23
C ARG A 20 -29.27 -16.50 2.28
N ARG A 21 -29.07 -16.29 0.98
CA ARG A 21 -29.90 -16.93 -0.07
C ARG A 21 -29.58 -18.43 -0.08
N ASN A 22 -30.60 -19.28 -0.18
CA ASN A 22 -30.48 -20.75 -0.17
C ASN A 22 -29.84 -21.34 -1.45
N TYR A 23 -28.96 -20.61 -2.12
CA TYR A 23 -28.41 -21.00 -3.42
C TYR A 23 -26.89 -20.79 -3.45
N THR A 24 -26.14 -21.56 -2.66
CA THR A 24 -24.73 -21.91 -2.93
C THR A 24 -24.24 -22.91 -1.89
N ASP A 25 -23.62 -24.00 -2.35
CA ASP A 25 -22.95 -25.01 -1.53
C ASP A 25 -21.51 -24.50 -1.24
N PRO A 26 -21.15 -24.19 0.01
CA PRO A 26 -19.92 -23.45 0.34
C PRO A 26 -18.62 -24.23 0.14
N ASP A 27 -18.66 -25.56 -0.03
CA ASP A 27 -17.44 -26.38 -0.03
C ASP A 27 -16.71 -26.46 -1.39
N GLU A 28 -17.34 -26.06 -2.51
CA GLU A 28 -16.70 -26.10 -3.85
C GLU A 28 -16.19 -24.72 -4.37
N ASP A 29 -16.61 -23.60 -3.77
CA ASP A 29 -16.32 -22.25 -4.30
C ASP A 29 -15.00 -21.63 -3.79
N VAL A 30 -14.41 -22.17 -2.71
CA VAL A 30 -13.13 -21.67 -2.15
C VAL A 30 -11.94 -21.92 -3.10
N GLU A 31 -12.00 -22.95 -3.95
CA GLU A 31 -10.91 -23.26 -4.90
C GLU A 31 -10.93 -22.38 -6.17
N ARG A 32 -12.00 -21.60 -6.41
CA ARG A 32 -12.17 -20.78 -7.63
C ARG A 32 -12.15 -19.26 -7.41
N SER A 33 -12.26 -18.80 -6.17
CA SER A 33 -12.19 -17.36 -5.86
C SER A 33 -10.76 -16.84 -6.09
N GLY A 34 -10.66 -15.69 -6.76
CA GLY A 34 -9.43 -14.92 -6.88
C GLY A 34 -9.04 -14.21 -5.56
N ASN A 35 -9.94 -14.21 -4.57
CA ASN A 35 -9.75 -13.56 -3.28
C ASN A 35 -9.47 -14.59 -2.19
N VAL A 36 -8.26 -14.55 -1.62
CA VAL A 36 -7.92 -15.45 -0.50
C VAL A 36 -8.16 -14.72 0.82
N ARG A 37 -9.40 -14.76 1.32
CA ARG A 37 -9.67 -14.42 2.74
C ARG A 37 -9.57 -15.65 3.61
N HIS A 38 -8.70 -15.59 4.61
CA HIS A 38 -8.39 -16.73 5.48
C HIS A 38 -9.28 -16.81 6.74
N SER A 39 -10.19 -15.84 6.96
CA SER A 39 -10.90 -15.69 8.24
C SER A 39 -12.12 -14.76 8.14
N ASP A 40 -13.10 -15.00 9.03
CA ASP A 40 -14.29 -14.16 9.24
C ASP A 40 -13.97 -12.86 10.00
N ASN A 41 -12.78 -12.73 10.59
CA ASN A 41 -12.36 -11.50 11.25
C ASN A 41 -11.86 -10.50 10.20
N PRO A 42 -12.46 -9.30 10.07
CA PRO A 42 -12.11 -8.34 9.02
C PRO A 42 -10.64 -7.91 9.08
N THR A 43 -10.01 -7.90 10.27
CA THR A 43 -8.61 -7.51 10.43
C THR A 43 -7.68 -8.72 10.61
N ASP A 44 -8.05 -9.90 10.11
CA ASP A 44 -7.17 -11.07 10.22
C ASP A 44 -5.98 -10.97 9.27
N ILE A 45 -4.85 -10.59 9.86
CA ILE A 45 -3.57 -10.47 9.21
C ILE A 45 -2.60 -11.59 9.64
N SER A 46 -3.10 -12.68 10.25
CA SER A 46 -2.25 -13.75 10.80
C SER A 46 -1.25 -14.33 9.80
N HIS A 47 -1.62 -14.33 8.51
CA HIS A 47 -0.79 -14.76 7.41
C HIS A 47 0.32 -13.75 7.02
N LEU A 48 0.28 -12.51 7.53
CA LEU A 48 1.23 -11.41 7.30
C LEU A 48 2.04 -11.04 8.56
N VAL A 49 1.91 -11.81 9.63
CA VAL A 49 2.71 -11.71 10.86
C VAL A 49 3.42 -13.04 11.11
N PRO A 50 4.62 -13.07 11.71
CA PRO A 50 5.35 -14.32 11.90
C PRO A 50 4.55 -15.32 12.75
N PRO A 51 4.42 -16.60 12.34
CA PRO A 51 3.78 -17.61 13.16
C PRO A 51 4.66 -17.95 14.38
N GLN A 52 4.03 -18.37 15.47
CA GLN A 52 4.72 -18.75 16.72
C GLN A 52 5.74 -19.89 16.52
N SER A 53 5.55 -20.73 15.50
CA SER A 53 6.40 -21.88 15.15
C SER A 53 7.33 -21.64 13.95
N GLY A 54 7.73 -20.39 13.69
CA GLY A 54 8.85 -20.05 12.81
C GLY A 54 8.60 -20.28 11.32
N GLY A 55 7.98 -19.31 10.66
CA GLY A 55 7.84 -19.27 9.20
C GLY A 55 9.17 -18.94 8.53
N LYS A 56 10.01 -19.97 8.33
CA LYS A 56 11.43 -19.82 7.99
C LYS A 56 11.74 -19.21 6.62
N HIS A 57 10.78 -19.00 5.72
CA HIS A 57 11.09 -18.71 4.30
C HIS A 57 10.59 -17.37 3.78
N ARG A 58 9.76 -16.66 4.55
CA ARG A 58 9.33 -15.29 4.22
C ARG A 58 10.28 -14.28 4.85
N LEU A 59 10.48 -13.14 4.17
CA LEU A 59 11.20 -12.00 4.70
C LEU A 59 10.29 -11.20 5.64
N TRP A 60 10.73 -11.10 6.89
CA TRP A 60 10.07 -10.35 7.94
C TRP A 60 10.85 -9.07 8.22
N ILE A 61 10.14 -7.96 8.41
CA ILE A 61 10.71 -6.64 8.67
C ILE A 61 10.09 -6.04 9.93
N THR A 62 10.87 -5.27 10.68
CA THR A 62 10.35 -4.58 11.86
C THR A 62 9.51 -3.39 11.41
N ASP A 63 8.22 -3.38 11.77
CA ASP A 63 7.35 -2.27 11.42
C ASP A 63 7.63 -1.05 12.30
N ARG A 64 8.07 0.03 11.66
CA ARG A 64 8.08 1.38 12.25
C ARG A 64 6.65 1.88 12.15
N ILE A 65 5.93 1.76 13.27
CA ILE A 65 4.47 1.90 13.34
C ILE A 65 3.97 3.18 12.65
N LEU A 66 4.64 4.29 12.90
CA LEU A 66 4.58 5.48 12.04
C LEU A 66 5.77 5.46 11.10
N GLU A 67 5.54 5.77 9.83
CA GLU A 67 6.64 5.86 8.88
C GLU A 67 7.57 7.04 9.23
N PRO A 68 8.90 6.85 9.31
CA PRO A 68 9.84 7.86 9.80
C PRO A 68 9.75 9.22 9.09
N GLN A 69 9.51 9.22 7.79
CA GLN A 69 9.37 10.43 6.97
C GLN A 69 8.15 11.28 7.33
N THR A 70 7.22 10.77 8.14
CA THR A 70 6.12 11.59 8.71
C THR A 70 6.65 12.81 9.47
N ILE A 71 7.83 12.70 10.10
CA ILE A 71 8.41 13.76 10.93
C ILE A 71 8.99 14.91 10.12
N PRO A 72 9.88 14.71 9.13
CA PRO A 72 10.32 15.82 8.28
C PRO A 72 9.14 16.52 7.61
N HIS A 73 8.14 15.79 7.08
CA HIS A 73 6.92 16.38 6.51
C HIS A 73 6.12 17.20 7.52
N PHE A 74 6.05 16.74 8.78
CA PHE A 74 5.41 17.50 9.85
C PHE A 74 6.18 18.78 10.19
N ILE A 75 7.52 18.71 10.28
CA ILE A 75 8.36 19.90 10.53
C ILE A 75 8.18 20.93 9.41
N GLU A 76 8.11 20.49 8.16
CA GLU A 76 7.78 21.36 7.02
C GLU A 76 6.39 21.98 7.16
N PHE A 77 5.40 21.19 7.56
CA PHE A 77 4.06 21.69 7.84
C PHE A 77 4.04 22.75 8.96
N LEU A 78 4.86 22.61 10.01
CA LEU A 78 4.94 23.61 11.08
C LEU A 78 5.39 24.99 10.59
N MET A 79 6.17 25.05 9.50
CA MET A 79 6.69 26.30 8.92
C MET A 79 5.79 26.87 7.83
N HIS A 80 5.11 26.02 7.05
CA HIS A 80 4.39 26.43 5.84
C HIS A 80 2.87 26.32 5.95
N GLY A 81 2.37 25.53 6.90
CA GLY A 81 0.94 25.34 7.16
C GLY A 81 0.20 24.60 6.05
N CYS A 82 0.90 23.98 5.10
CA CYS A 82 0.32 23.28 3.95
C CYS A 82 -0.09 21.85 4.32
N LEU A 83 -1.38 21.57 4.30
CA LEU A 83 -1.97 20.24 4.48
C LEU A 83 -2.16 19.56 3.11
N PRO A 84 -2.42 18.25 3.06
CA PRO A 84 -2.86 17.57 1.85
C PRO A 84 -4.15 18.18 1.26
N GLY A 85 -4.22 18.23 -0.08
CA GLY A 85 -5.37 18.73 -0.84
C GLY A 85 -5.44 20.25 -0.95
N ASP A 86 -4.29 20.94 -1.08
CA ASP A 86 -4.17 22.40 -1.14
C ASP A 86 -4.76 23.16 0.07
N ARG A 87 -5.07 22.45 1.15
CA ARG A 87 -5.60 23.05 2.37
C ARG A 87 -4.48 23.74 3.14
N LYS A 88 -4.83 24.85 3.82
CA LYS A 88 -3.93 25.53 4.74
C LYS A 88 -4.50 25.60 6.14
N THR A 89 -3.63 25.50 7.14
CA THR A 89 -4.03 25.76 8.52
C THR A 89 -4.26 27.24 8.75
N SER A 90 -5.23 27.54 9.62
CA SER A 90 -5.46 28.87 10.18
C SER A 90 -4.73 29.08 11.52
N ARG A 91 -4.02 28.07 12.01
CA ARG A 91 -3.28 28.15 13.28
C ARG A 91 -1.97 28.91 13.09
N PRO A 92 -1.49 29.60 14.15
CA PRO A 92 -0.18 30.25 14.13
C PRO A 92 0.93 29.24 13.87
N LEU A 93 1.90 29.62 13.04
CA LEU A 93 3.01 28.76 12.60
C LEU A 93 4.30 29.07 13.37
N LEU A 94 5.25 28.14 13.28
CA LEU A 94 6.62 28.37 13.73
C LEU A 94 7.39 29.17 12.67
N THR A 95 8.28 30.03 13.14
CA THR A 95 9.34 30.58 12.30
C THR A 95 10.36 29.50 11.95
N VAL A 96 11.16 29.72 10.92
CA VAL A 96 12.24 28.79 10.50
C VAL A 96 13.24 28.56 11.63
N GLU A 97 13.57 29.60 12.42
CA GLU A 97 14.49 29.47 13.54
C GLU A 97 13.91 28.64 14.69
N GLU A 98 12.62 28.83 15.00
CA GLU A 98 11.95 28.03 16.01
C GLU A 98 11.84 26.56 15.59
N ALA A 99 11.52 26.28 14.32
CA ALA A 99 11.51 24.91 13.81
C ALA A 99 12.90 24.24 13.92
N ARG A 100 13.98 24.97 13.63
CA ARG A 100 15.37 24.48 13.81
C ARG A 100 15.71 24.14 15.26
N ASN A 101 15.02 24.71 16.23
CA ASN A 101 15.25 24.37 17.64
C ASN A 101 14.72 22.98 18.01
N MET A 102 13.88 22.34 17.17
CA MET A 102 13.48 20.94 17.39
C MET A 102 14.67 19.98 17.38
N ASP A 103 15.72 20.31 16.61
CA ASP A 103 16.94 19.50 16.49
C ASP A 103 18.02 19.86 17.52
N LYS A 104 17.80 20.90 18.34
CA LYS A 104 18.75 21.34 19.36
C LYS A 104 18.35 20.89 20.76
N PRO A 105 19.31 20.54 21.63
CA PRO A 105 19.08 20.43 23.07
C PRO A 105 18.46 21.70 23.65
N PHE A 106 17.55 21.57 24.61
CA PHE A 106 16.86 22.71 25.22
C PHE A 106 17.80 23.72 25.90
N PRO A 107 18.89 23.33 26.59
CA PRO A 107 19.84 24.28 27.19
C PRO A 107 20.43 25.31 26.21
N GLU A 108 20.44 25.03 24.91
CA GLU A 108 21.01 25.92 23.90
C GLU A 108 20.11 27.08 23.50
N TRP A 109 18.79 26.98 23.74
CA TRP A 109 17.83 27.94 23.19
C TRP A 109 16.60 28.22 24.06
N ALA A 110 16.19 27.30 24.91
CA ALA A 110 14.95 27.40 25.67
C ALA A 110 15.17 28.19 26.97
N PRO A 111 14.19 29.01 27.41
CA PRO A 111 14.26 29.69 28.70
C PRO A 111 13.95 28.73 29.86
N ALA A 112 14.23 29.16 31.09
CA ALA A 112 13.85 28.43 32.29
C ALA A 112 12.30 28.32 32.39
N PRO A 113 11.73 27.21 32.89
CA PRO A 113 12.40 26.03 33.47
C PRO A 113 12.74 24.93 32.44
N PHE A 114 12.62 25.19 31.14
CA PHE A 114 12.76 24.16 30.10
C PHE A 114 14.22 23.88 29.71
N ASN A 115 15.14 24.76 30.09
CA ASN A 115 16.58 24.71 29.77
C ASN A 115 17.38 23.56 30.43
N VAL A 116 16.72 22.49 30.88
CA VAL A 116 17.36 21.34 31.56
C VAL A 116 17.36 20.07 30.71
N GLU A 117 16.48 19.98 29.71
CA GLU A 117 16.30 18.79 28.87
C GLU A 117 17.46 18.63 27.87
N GLN A 118 18.29 17.59 28.05
CA GLN A 118 19.54 17.43 27.29
C GLN A 118 19.33 16.91 25.86
N ARG A 119 18.22 16.21 25.60
CA ARG A 119 17.90 15.68 24.28
C ARG A 119 17.10 16.70 23.48
N SER A 120 17.25 16.66 22.16
CA SER A 120 16.40 17.46 21.28
C SER A 120 15.00 16.85 21.17
N THR A 121 14.04 17.63 20.68
CA THR A 121 12.67 17.14 20.47
C THR A 121 12.64 16.07 19.37
N THR A 122 13.38 16.27 18.28
CA THR A 122 13.49 15.31 17.18
C THR A 122 14.13 14.00 17.64
N GLU A 123 15.13 14.03 18.52
CA GLU A 123 15.74 12.83 19.09
C GLU A 123 14.71 12.01 19.89
N TRP A 124 13.94 12.68 20.76
CA TRP A 124 12.86 12.03 21.49
C TRP A 124 11.81 11.41 20.58
N ILE A 125 11.41 12.11 19.52
CA ILE A 125 10.47 11.60 18.51
C ILE A 125 11.04 10.37 17.80
N GLY A 126 12.31 10.41 17.37
CA GLY A 126 13.01 9.29 16.75
C GLY A 126 13.01 8.05 17.63
N VAL A 127 13.22 8.22 18.94
CA VAL A 127 13.11 7.14 19.93
C VAL A 127 11.73 6.47 19.88
N ARG A 128 10.64 7.24 19.77
CA ARG A 128 9.26 6.70 19.80
C ARG A 128 8.86 5.96 18.53
N ILE A 129 9.48 6.26 17.39
CA ILE A 129 9.09 5.71 16.09
C ILE A 129 9.72 4.34 15.82
N GLY A 130 10.98 4.13 16.20
CA GLY A 130 11.67 2.91 15.79
C GLY A 130 12.98 2.61 16.50
N SER A 131 13.25 3.19 17.68
CA SER A 131 14.45 2.87 18.46
C SER A 131 14.26 1.61 19.30
N HIS A 132 15.36 0.91 19.58
CA HIS A 132 15.41 -0.19 20.57
C HIS A 132 15.00 0.28 21.98
N GLU A 133 15.25 1.55 22.30
CA GLU A 133 14.82 2.17 23.56
C GLU A 133 13.30 2.08 23.77
N ASP A 134 12.51 1.99 22.70
CA ASP A 134 11.04 1.88 22.76
C ASP A 134 10.49 0.81 21.80
N SER A 135 11.13 -0.36 21.80
CA SER A 135 10.77 -1.50 20.95
C SER A 135 9.44 -2.18 21.33
N SER A 136 8.87 -1.85 22.49
CA SER A 136 7.67 -2.50 23.06
C SER A 136 6.44 -2.49 22.14
N ARG A 137 6.38 -1.50 21.24
CA ARG A 137 5.28 -1.33 20.29
C ARG A 137 5.61 -1.90 18.91
N LEU A 138 6.89 -2.04 18.59
CA LEU A 138 7.35 -2.57 17.30
C LEU A 138 7.05 -4.06 17.20
N TRP A 139 6.75 -4.52 15.99
CA TRP A 139 6.61 -5.95 15.72
C TRP A 139 6.92 -6.25 14.26
N LEU A 140 7.23 -7.52 14.02
CA LEU A 140 7.60 -8.01 12.70
C LEU A 140 6.36 -8.17 11.83
N ILE A 141 6.43 -7.69 10.60
CA ILE A 141 5.43 -7.88 9.56
C ILE A 141 6.07 -8.41 8.28
N ALA A 142 5.25 -8.93 7.39
CA ALA A 142 5.70 -9.37 6.08
C ALA A 142 6.24 -8.20 5.25
N LYS A 143 7.31 -8.42 4.47
CA LYS A 143 7.92 -7.37 3.64
C LYS A 143 6.96 -6.84 2.57
N GLU A 144 6.10 -7.68 2.03
CA GLU A 144 5.05 -7.29 1.08
C GLU A 144 4.02 -6.32 1.66
N LEU A 145 3.65 -6.50 2.92
CA LEU A 145 2.74 -5.61 3.63
C LEU A 145 3.42 -4.28 3.92
N HIS A 146 4.65 -4.31 4.43
CA HIS A 146 5.43 -3.10 4.69
C HIS A 146 5.63 -2.26 3.42
N ALA A 147 6.00 -2.87 2.30
CA ALA A 147 6.28 -2.11 1.07
C ALA A 147 5.03 -1.40 0.52
N MET A 148 3.86 -2.06 0.57
CA MET A 148 2.59 -1.42 0.20
C MET A 148 2.21 -0.34 1.22
N LYS A 149 2.38 -0.59 2.52
CA LYS A 149 2.12 0.40 3.58
C LYS A 149 2.93 1.67 3.34
N SER A 150 4.24 1.57 3.15
CA SER A 150 5.12 2.74 2.99
C SER A 150 4.79 3.54 1.72
N ARG A 151 4.38 2.88 0.62
CA ARG A 151 3.94 3.56 -0.61
C ARG A 151 2.64 4.33 -0.38
N LEU A 152 1.63 3.67 0.18
CA LEU A 152 0.34 4.29 0.50
C LEU A 152 0.49 5.44 1.51
N TRP A 153 1.39 5.29 2.48
CA TRP A 153 1.64 6.31 3.49
C TRP A 153 2.14 7.63 2.90
N GLU A 154 2.90 7.59 1.80
CA GLU A 154 3.35 8.80 1.08
C GLU A 154 2.36 9.28 0.00
N GLY A 155 1.20 8.63 -0.10
CA GLY A 155 0.24 8.90 -1.17
C GLY A 155 0.78 8.57 -2.57
N ILE A 156 1.72 7.63 -2.66
CA ILE A 156 2.15 7.03 -3.93
C ILE A 156 1.13 5.94 -4.28
N PRO A 157 0.58 5.93 -5.50
CA PRO A 157 -0.42 4.92 -5.88
C PRO A 157 0.17 3.50 -5.83
N PRO A 158 -0.64 2.47 -5.52
CA PRO A 158 -0.22 1.07 -5.52
C PRO A 158 0.45 0.63 -6.83
N LEU A 159 -0.04 1.14 -7.96
CA LEU A 159 0.58 1.01 -9.27
C LEU A 159 0.34 2.31 -10.04
N SER A 160 1.30 2.71 -10.89
CA SER A 160 1.04 3.74 -11.88
C SER A 160 0.17 3.21 -13.02
N GLU A 161 -0.56 4.10 -13.70
CA GLU A 161 -1.39 3.74 -14.87
C GLU A 161 -0.57 3.05 -15.97
N ARG A 162 0.67 3.52 -16.18
CA ARG A 162 1.60 2.87 -17.10
C ARG A 162 1.85 1.43 -16.67
N ARG A 163 2.15 1.20 -15.39
CA ARG A 163 2.43 -0.15 -14.89
C ARG A 163 1.22 -1.07 -14.94
N TRP A 164 0.03 -0.54 -14.66
CA TRP A 164 -1.23 -1.27 -14.82
C TRP A 164 -1.40 -1.78 -16.26
N ASN A 165 -1.15 -0.91 -17.24
CA ASN A 165 -1.24 -1.24 -18.66
C ASN A 165 -0.15 -2.23 -19.11
N GLU A 166 1.09 -2.06 -18.65
CA GLU A 166 2.19 -2.99 -18.94
C GLU A 166 1.92 -4.41 -18.42
N LEU A 167 1.25 -4.52 -17.27
CA LEU A 167 0.83 -5.79 -16.67
C LEU A 167 -0.48 -6.32 -17.25
N GLN A 168 -1.16 -5.56 -18.12
CA GLN A 168 -2.43 -5.92 -18.75
C GLN A 168 -3.49 -6.36 -17.73
N LEU A 169 -3.62 -5.61 -16.63
CA LEU A 169 -4.50 -5.99 -15.52
C LEU A 169 -6.00 -5.79 -15.83
N ASP A 170 -6.34 -5.08 -16.91
CA ASP A 170 -7.70 -5.05 -17.46
C ASP A 170 -8.05 -6.31 -18.27
N ASP A 171 -7.08 -7.14 -18.67
CA ASP A 171 -7.35 -8.39 -19.41
C ASP A 171 -7.98 -9.42 -18.46
N PRO A 172 -9.15 -10.02 -18.81
CA PRO A 172 -9.79 -11.08 -18.01
C PRO A 172 -8.90 -12.28 -17.67
N LYS A 173 -7.82 -12.52 -18.41
CA LYS A 173 -6.81 -13.56 -18.11
C LYS A 173 -5.96 -13.23 -16.88
N ASN A 174 -5.78 -11.95 -16.59
CA ASN A 174 -5.00 -11.44 -15.46
C ASN A 174 -5.89 -11.03 -14.27
N PHE A 175 -7.18 -11.38 -14.29
CA PHE A 175 -8.16 -11.04 -13.25
C PHE A 175 -7.67 -11.34 -11.83
N ALA A 176 -7.14 -12.55 -11.59
CA ALA A 176 -6.62 -12.94 -10.28
C ALA A 176 -5.45 -12.05 -9.82
N ALA A 177 -4.57 -11.65 -10.75
CA ALA A 177 -3.48 -10.73 -10.44
C ALA A 177 -4.00 -9.34 -10.07
N ALA A 178 -5.03 -8.83 -10.78
CA ALA A 178 -5.66 -7.57 -10.43
C ALA A 178 -6.29 -7.60 -9.02
N CYS A 179 -7.03 -8.67 -8.69
CA CYS A 179 -7.60 -8.87 -7.35
C CYS A 179 -6.52 -8.87 -6.25
N GLN A 180 -5.36 -9.50 -6.49
CA GLN A 180 -4.26 -9.50 -5.53
C GLN A 180 -3.73 -8.10 -5.21
N TYR A 181 -3.75 -7.15 -6.15
CA TYR A 181 -3.40 -5.77 -5.84
C TYR A 181 -4.47 -5.08 -4.98
N PHE A 182 -5.75 -5.31 -5.24
CA PHE A 182 -6.83 -4.77 -4.40
C PHE A 182 -6.71 -5.29 -2.96
N VAL A 183 -6.53 -6.60 -2.81
CA VAL A 183 -6.32 -7.26 -1.51
C VAL A 183 -5.08 -6.70 -0.81
N ALA A 184 -3.95 -6.53 -1.52
CA ALA A 184 -2.74 -5.96 -0.93
C ALA A 184 -2.94 -4.55 -0.35
N VAL A 185 -3.77 -3.72 -1.00
CA VAL A 185 -4.14 -2.39 -0.47
C VAL A 185 -5.06 -2.51 0.74
N ILE A 186 -6.09 -3.35 0.66
CA ILE A 186 -7.03 -3.60 1.75
C ILE A 186 -6.31 -4.15 2.99
N ASP A 187 -5.34 -5.05 2.81
CA ASP A 187 -4.54 -5.67 3.86
C ASP A 187 -3.70 -4.66 4.65
N VAL A 188 -3.24 -3.59 4.02
CA VAL A 188 -2.57 -2.48 4.73
C VAL A 188 -3.53 -1.86 5.76
N PHE A 189 -4.77 -1.61 5.38
CA PHE A 189 -5.75 -1.02 6.30
C PHE A 189 -6.31 -2.04 7.29
N ALA A 190 -6.37 -3.32 6.92
CA ALA A 190 -6.64 -4.41 7.86
C ALA A 190 -5.55 -4.46 8.95
N TYR A 191 -4.29 -4.32 8.55
CA TYR A 191 -3.15 -4.23 9.45
C TYR A 191 -3.21 -3.00 10.36
N LEU A 192 -3.46 -1.81 9.80
CA LEU A 192 -3.52 -0.55 10.56
C LEU A 192 -4.72 -0.50 11.52
N ASN A 193 -5.85 -1.12 11.16
CA ASN A 193 -7.04 -1.22 12.02
C ASN A 193 -7.00 -2.41 13.00
N HIS A 194 -6.05 -3.33 12.85
CA HIS A 194 -5.89 -4.45 13.78
C HIS A 194 -5.73 -3.90 15.22
N PRO A 195 -6.46 -4.41 16.24
CA PRO A 195 -6.54 -3.77 17.57
C PRO A 195 -5.18 -3.50 18.22
N ARG A 196 -4.20 -4.41 18.01
CA ARG A 196 -2.83 -4.22 18.51
C ARG A 196 -2.13 -3.06 17.80
N THR A 197 -2.17 -3.01 16.47
CA THR A 197 -1.52 -1.97 15.66
C THR A 197 -2.16 -0.62 15.92
N LYS A 198 -3.49 -0.54 15.92
CA LYS A 198 -4.24 0.68 16.20
C LYS A 198 -3.89 1.26 17.58
N ASN A 199 -3.85 0.40 18.60
CA ASN A 199 -3.44 0.82 19.95
C ASN A 199 -1.98 1.30 19.97
N ALA A 200 -1.09 0.63 19.24
CA ALA A 200 0.32 1.00 19.16
C ALA A 200 0.52 2.34 18.43
N LEU A 201 -0.15 2.57 17.29
CA LEU A 201 -0.19 3.85 16.57
C LEU A 201 -0.62 4.99 17.49
N ARG A 202 -1.77 4.82 18.16
CA ARG A 202 -2.32 5.79 19.10
C ARG A 202 -1.38 6.09 20.27
N THR A 203 -0.74 5.05 20.82
CA THR A 203 0.21 5.20 21.93
C THR A 203 1.45 5.96 21.47
N THR A 204 2.05 5.59 20.33
CA THR A 204 3.21 6.30 19.75
C THR A 204 2.87 7.76 19.47
N TYR A 205 1.71 8.02 18.84
CA TYR A 205 1.23 9.38 18.59
C TYR A 205 1.11 10.19 19.88
N ASN A 206 0.48 9.64 20.93
CA ASN A 206 0.26 10.34 22.19
C ASN A 206 1.56 10.64 22.94
N LEU A 207 2.57 9.78 22.82
CA LEU A 207 3.91 10.02 23.38
C LEU A 207 4.64 11.11 22.61
N ILE A 208 4.57 11.11 21.27
CA ILE A 208 5.11 12.21 20.45
C ILE A 208 4.42 13.53 20.81
N TRP A 209 3.09 13.50 20.96
CA TRP A 209 2.31 14.66 21.41
C TRP A 209 2.83 15.24 22.73
N ASP A 210 3.21 14.39 23.70
CA ASP A 210 3.75 14.85 24.98
C ASP A 210 5.11 15.55 24.83
N HIS A 211 6.01 15.03 23.99
CA HIS A 211 7.29 15.70 23.67
C HIS A 211 7.05 17.04 22.97
N LEU A 212 6.13 17.07 22.01
CA LEU A 212 5.73 18.30 21.32
C LEU A 212 5.08 19.31 22.27
N ARG A 213 4.42 18.86 23.33
CA ARG A 213 3.84 19.75 24.35
C ARG A 213 4.92 20.49 25.13
N VAL A 214 6.00 19.80 25.51
CA VAL A 214 7.16 20.43 26.18
C VAL A 214 7.82 21.45 25.26
N PHE A 215 8.03 21.09 24.00
CA PHE A 215 8.56 22.00 22.98
C PHE A 215 7.67 23.24 22.77
N GLU A 216 6.36 23.05 22.64
CA GLU A 216 5.37 24.14 22.50
C GLU A 216 5.47 25.14 23.65
N GLN A 217 5.55 24.64 24.89
CA GLN A 217 5.64 25.47 26.08
C GLN A 217 6.95 26.28 26.10
N ALA A 218 8.07 25.66 25.72
CA ALA A 218 9.36 26.33 25.64
C ALA A 218 9.40 27.43 24.56
N VAL A 219 8.84 27.17 23.38
CA VAL A 219 8.74 28.18 22.31
C VAL A 219 7.86 29.35 22.74
N ASN A 220 6.68 29.10 23.31
CA ASN A 220 5.78 30.17 23.74
C ASN A 220 6.36 30.96 24.94
N ALA A 221 7.14 30.31 25.82
CA ALA A 221 7.87 31.00 26.88
C ALA A 221 8.93 31.94 26.29
N LYS A 222 9.70 31.47 25.29
CA LYS A 222 10.69 32.30 24.60
C LYS A 222 10.05 33.50 23.91
N ARG A 223 8.95 33.29 23.15
CA ARG A 223 8.19 34.37 22.51
C ARG A 223 7.75 35.44 23.51
N ARG A 224 7.30 35.03 24.69
CA ARG A 224 6.84 35.89 25.79
C ARG A 224 7.97 36.73 26.40
N GLU A 225 9.18 36.19 26.47
CA GLU A 225 10.35 36.93 26.98
C GLU A 225 10.90 37.91 25.94
N GLU A 226 10.89 37.54 24.66
CA GLU A 226 11.51 38.31 23.59
C GLU A 226 10.60 39.39 22.98
N ASN A 227 9.28 39.26 23.11
CA ASN A 227 8.32 40.14 22.45
C ASN A 227 7.22 40.64 23.41
N GLU A 228 6.95 41.95 23.38
CA GLU A 228 5.85 42.56 24.16
C GLU A 228 4.46 42.11 23.67
N VAL A 229 4.33 41.88 22.36
CA VAL A 229 3.13 41.34 21.71
C VAL A 229 3.53 40.11 20.93
N TYR A 230 2.94 38.96 21.28
CA TYR A 230 3.22 37.70 20.63
C TYR A 230 1.94 36.88 20.45
N GLU A 231 1.96 35.98 19.46
CA GLU A 231 0.92 34.99 19.24
C GLU A 231 1.40 33.62 19.72
N GLU A 232 0.58 32.93 20.51
CA GLU A 232 0.89 31.58 20.99
C GLU A 232 0.69 30.54 19.87
N VAL A 233 1.70 29.70 19.66
CA VAL A 233 1.60 28.57 18.74
C VAL A 233 1.08 27.36 19.50
N SER A 234 0.25 26.57 18.83
CA SER A 234 -0.17 25.25 19.32
C SER A 234 0.45 24.17 18.44
N VAL A 235 1.71 23.80 18.72
CA VAL A 235 2.42 22.70 18.03
C VAL A 235 1.67 21.39 18.20
N THR A 236 1.08 21.16 19.38
CA THR A 236 0.24 20.00 19.67
C THR A 236 -1.06 19.98 18.86
N GLY A 237 -1.68 21.14 18.66
CA GLY A 237 -2.86 21.28 17.80
C GLY A 237 -2.53 21.11 16.32
N LEU A 238 -1.37 21.61 15.90
CA LEU A 238 -0.82 21.40 14.55
C LEU A 238 -0.51 19.92 14.31
N TRP A 239 0.06 19.20 15.27
CA TRP A 239 0.31 17.75 15.17
C TRP A 239 -0.97 16.94 14.94
N TYR A 240 -2.02 17.22 15.71
CA TYR A 240 -3.33 16.59 15.50
C TYR A 240 -3.91 16.92 14.14
N GLN A 241 -3.89 18.19 13.74
CA GLN A 241 -4.42 18.62 12.46
C GLN A 241 -3.68 17.96 11.28
N TYR A 242 -2.35 17.90 11.35
CA TYR A 242 -1.51 17.28 10.34
C TYR A 242 -1.80 15.78 10.22
N ILE A 243 -1.73 15.03 11.33
CA ILE A 243 -1.92 13.58 11.30
C ILE A 243 -3.33 13.20 10.83
N ARG A 244 -4.35 13.94 11.27
CA ARG A 244 -5.72 13.72 10.80
C ARG A 244 -5.83 13.95 9.29
N ALA A 245 -5.32 15.08 8.80
CA ALA A 245 -5.36 15.40 7.38
C ALA A 245 -4.54 14.40 6.53
N HIS A 246 -3.42 13.91 7.05
CA HIS A 246 -2.60 12.86 6.44
C HIS A 246 -3.36 11.55 6.34
N TYR A 247 -3.96 11.09 7.44
CA TYR A 247 -4.76 9.87 7.49
C TYR A 247 -5.96 9.92 6.54
N ASP A 248 -6.70 11.04 6.54
CA ASP A 248 -7.81 11.25 5.61
C ASP A 248 -7.31 11.14 4.16
N CYS A 249 -6.21 11.81 3.82
CA CYS A 249 -5.65 11.80 2.48
C CYS A 249 -5.22 10.40 2.01
N ILE A 250 -4.47 9.65 2.82
CA ILE A 250 -4.01 8.31 2.41
C ILE A 250 -5.16 7.31 2.34
N CYS A 251 -6.19 7.46 3.17
CA CYS A 251 -7.40 6.63 3.09
C CYS A 251 -8.20 6.94 1.82
N ASP A 252 -8.40 8.21 1.51
CA ASP A 252 -9.19 8.62 0.34
C ASP A 252 -8.48 8.23 -0.96
N SER A 253 -7.17 8.50 -1.08
CA SER A 253 -6.37 8.10 -2.25
C SER A 253 -6.35 6.58 -2.46
N ALA A 254 -6.16 5.80 -1.40
CA ALA A 254 -6.14 4.34 -1.51
C ALA A 254 -7.52 3.76 -1.85
N HIS A 255 -8.58 4.29 -1.23
CA HIS A 255 -9.95 3.88 -1.51
C HIS A 255 -10.35 4.21 -2.95
N GLN A 256 -10.09 5.44 -3.39
CA GLN A 256 -10.37 5.89 -4.76
C GLN A 256 -9.65 5.00 -5.77
N TRP A 257 -8.35 4.73 -5.55
CA TRP A 257 -7.58 3.85 -6.44
C TRP A 257 -8.23 2.45 -6.56
N VAL A 258 -8.62 1.82 -5.44
CA VAL A 258 -9.26 0.49 -5.48
C VAL A 258 -10.59 0.54 -6.24
N ILE A 259 -11.46 1.50 -5.94
CA ILE A 259 -12.79 1.59 -6.56
C ILE A 259 -12.71 1.89 -8.06
N GLU A 260 -11.85 2.81 -8.48
CA GLU A 260 -11.67 3.14 -9.91
C GLU A 260 -11.22 1.93 -10.73
N HIS A 261 -10.26 1.16 -10.20
CA HIS A 261 -9.72 0.00 -10.89
C HIS A 261 -10.67 -1.20 -10.85
N ILE A 262 -11.43 -1.39 -9.78
CA ILE A 262 -12.50 -2.39 -9.75
C ILE A 262 -13.56 -2.07 -10.81
N ASN A 263 -14.00 -0.80 -10.91
CA ASN A 263 -15.03 -0.40 -11.87
C ASN A 263 -14.59 -0.66 -13.33
N ARG A 264 -13.32 -0.42 -13.66
CA ARG A 264 -12.75 -0.70 -14.99
C ARG A 264 -12.86 -2.18 -15.39
N ILE A 265 -12.70 -3.09 -14.45
CA ILE A 265 -12.81 -4.54 -14.68
C ILE A 265 -14.28 -4.99 -14.62
N GLN A 266 -15.08 -4.38 -13.75
CA GLN A 266 -16.47 -4.77 -13.52
C GLN A 266 -17.37 -4.44 -14.71
N GLU A 267 -17.20 -3.27 -15.33
CA GLU A 267 -18.08 -2.81 -16.42
C GLU A 267 -18.10 -3.80 -17.62
N PRO A 268 -16.95 -4.25 -18.17
CA PRO A 268 -16.94 -5.27 -19.22
C PRO A 268 -17.60 -6.59 -18.82
N LEU A 269 -17.45 -7.03 -17.57
CA LEU A 269 -18.05 -8.28 -17.07
C LEU A 269 -19.57 -8.19 -16.98
N VAL A 270 -20.10 -7.05 -16.53
CA VAL A 270 -21.54 -6.78 -16.45
C VAL A 270 -22.15 -6.69 -17.85
N LEU A 271 -21.45 -6.10 -18.81
CA LEU A 271 -21.86 -6.10 -20.21
C LEU A 271 -21.83 -7.50 -20.80
N GLU A 272 -20.83 -8.32 -20.44
CA GLU A 272 -20.72 -9.69 -20.93
C GLU A 272 -21.88 -10.58 -20.41
N ILE A 273 -22.20 -10.53 -19.11
CA ILE A 273 -23.28 -11.35 -18.54
C ILE A 273 -24.64 -11.01 -19.16
N GLY A 274 -24.89 -9.73 -19.46
CA GLY A 274 -26.12 -9.29 -20.12
C GLY A 274 -26.25 -9.75 -21.57
N ASN A 275 -25.12 -9.95 -22.27
CA ASN A 275 -25.09 -10.36 -23.68
C ASN A 275 -24.95 -11.88 -23.86
N HIS A 276 -24.59 -12.62 -22.81
CA HIS A 276 -24.39 -14.06 -22.87
C HIS A 276 -25.68 -14.82 -23.15
N LYS A 277 -25.62 -15.82 -24.05
CA LYS A 277 -26.76 -16.69 -24.37
C LYS A 277 -26.53 -18.07 -23.73
N PRO A 278 -27.36 -18.48 -22.76
CA PRO A 278 -27.13 -19.72 -22.04
C PRO A 278 -27.30 -20.92 -22.98
N THR A 279 -26.43 -21.90 -22.82
CA THR A 279 -26.50 -23.15 -23.61
C THR A 279 -27.73 -23.99 -23.24
N ASN A 280 -28.20 -23.89 -22.00
CA ASN A 280 -29.43 -24.51 -21.52
C ASN A 280 -30.16 -23.51 -20.60
N PRO A 281 -31.43 -23.16 -20.86
CA PRO A 281 -32.17 -22.23 -20.00
C PRO A 281 -32.40 -22.75 -18.57
N SER A 282 -32.27 -24.07 -18.34
CA SER A 282 -32.55 -24.69 -17.04
C SER A 282 -31.36 -24.73 -16.07
N ASN A 283 -30.10 -24.66 -16.52
CA ASN A 283 -28.91 -24.64 -15.64
C ASN A 283 -27.94 -23.49 -15.95
N VAL A 284 -27.26 -22.96 -14.92
CA VAL A 284 -26.20 -21.94 -15.08
C VAL A 284 -25.06 -22.62 -15.83
N ASP A 285 -24.67 -22.06 -16.98
CA ASP A 285 -23.52 -22.63 -17.69
C ASP A 285 -22.18 -22.17 -17.10
N ALA A 286 -21.10 -22.85 -17.49
CA ALA A 286 -19.78 -22.61 -16.92
C ALA A 286 -19.30 -21.17 -17.11
N ARG A 287 -19.70 -20.50 -18.20
CA ARG A 287 -19.30 -19.12 -18.48
C ARG A 287 -20.08 -18.14 -17.62
N GLN A 288 -21.39 -18.35 -17.46
CA GLN A 288 -22.21 -17.57 -16.53
C GLN A 288 -21.69 -17.68 -15.09
N LYS A 289 -21.32 -18.90 -14.66
CA LYS A 289 -20.72 -19.11 -13.35
C LYS A 289 -19.39 -18.34 -13.22
N GLU A 290 -18.47 -18.49 -14.18
CA GLU A 290 -17.18 -17.78 -14.17
C GLU A 290 -17.33 -16.25 -14.07
N ILE A 291 -18.23 -15.65 -14.86
CA ILE A 291 -18.45 -14.19 -14.83
C ILE A 291 -19.07 -13.76 -13.50
N THR A 292 -20.04 -14.52 -12.99
CA THR A 292 -20.70 -14.22 -11.71
C THR A 292 -19.70 -14.32 -10.55
N ASP A 293 -18.88 -15.38 -10.51
CA ASP A 293 -17.83 -15.56 -9.50
C ASP A 293 -16.85 -14.36 -9.51
N LYS A 294 -16.45 -13.88 -10.70
CA LYS A 294 -15.59 -12.69 -10.84
C LYS A 294 -16.28 -11.41 -10.34
N ILE A 295 -17.55 -11.21 -10.65
CA ILE A 295 -18.32 -10.05 -10.18
C ILE A 295 -18.48 -10.08 -8.66
N ASP A 296 -18.72 -11.26 -8.09
CA ASP A 296 -18.81 -11.47 -6.65
C ASP A 296 -17.46 -11.20 -5.96
N ASP A 297 -16.34 -11.65 -6.55
CA ASP A 297 -14.99 -11.34 -6.07
C ASP A 297 -14.72 -9.82 -6.06
N LEU A 298 -15.06 -9.11 -7.13
CA LEU A 298 -14.94 -7.65 -7.18
C LEU A 298 -15.88 -6.98 -6.17
N GLY A 299 -17.09 -7.53 -5.99
CA GLY A 299 -18.06 -7.03 -5.03
C GLY A 299 -17.59 -7.17 -3.58
N GLN A 300 -16.93 -8.28 -3.26
CA GLN A 300 -16.31 -8.51 -1.96
C GLN A 300 -15.18 -7.53 -1.70
N ASN A 301 -14.24 -7.36 -2.65
CA ASN A 301 -13.16 -6.38 -2.56
C ASN A 301 -13.68 -4.95 -2.40
N THR A 302 -14.78 -4.61 -3.09
CA THR A 302 -15.46 -3.32 -2.98
C THR A 302 -16.02 -3.08 -1.59
N MET A 303 -16.77 -4.06 -1.05
CA MET A 303 -17.32 -3.99 0.30
C MET A 303 -16.19 -3.79 1.32
N ASP A 304 -15.12 -4.57 1.17
CA ASP A 304 -13.98 -4.54 2.08
C ASP A 304 -13.27 -3.20 2.04
N ALA A 305 -12.99 -2.67 0.85
CA ALA A 305 -12.43 -1.33 0.70
C ALA A 305 -13.30 -0.26 1.37
N ASP A 306 -14.63 -0.34 1.21
CA ASP A 306 -15.57 0.66 1.71
C ASP A 306 -15.56 0.79 3.24
N TYR A 307 -15.51 -0.31 4.01
CA TYR A 307 -15.53 -0.25 5.47
C TYR A 307 -14.14 -0.35 6.14
N MET A 308 -13.13 -0.89 5.43
CA MET A 308 -11.79 -1.14 5.96
C MET A 308 -10.88 0.08 5.83
N ILE A 309 -10.91 0.78 4.69
CA ILE A 309 -9.96 1.85 4.36
C ILE A 309 -10.33 3.13 5.11
N PHE A 310 -9.96 3.15 6.39
CA PHE A 310 -10.10 4.26 7.31
C PHE A 310 -8.99 4.17 8.37
N MET A 311 -8.57 5.32 8.88
CA MET A 311 -7.65 5.43 10.01
C MET A 311 -8.24 6.37 11.07
N PRO A 312 -9.18 5.90 11.90
CA PRO A 312 -9.82 6.76 12.89
C PRO A 312 -8.84 7.18 14.00
N THR A 313 -8.93 8.45 14.41
CA THR A 313 -8.10 9.07 15.45
C THR A 313 -8.74 9.01 16.85
N ASP A 314 -9.63 8.05 17.09
CA ASP A 314 -10.30 7.90 18.38
C ASP A 314 -9.30 7.57 19.51
N GLY A 315 -9.34 8.35 20.59
CA GLY A 315 -8.44 8.26 21.73
C GLY A 315 -7.05 8.89 21.51
N TYR A 316 -6.84 9.60 20.39
CA TYR A 316 -5.66 10.43 20.17
C TYR A 316 -5.81 11.74 20.95
N LYS A 317 -4.71 12.24 21.54
CA LYS A 317 -4.69 13.56 22.18
C LYS A 317 -4.96 14.64 21.13
N GLY A 318 -5.97 15.47 21.37
CA GLY A 318 -6.48 16.45 20.40
C GLY A 318 -7.79 16.02 19.74
N ASP A 319 -8.15 14.74 19.80
CA ASP A 319 -9.48 14.25 19.43
C ASP A 319 -10.44 14.27 20.63
N SER A 320 -11.74 14.38 20.33
CA SER A 320 -12.82 14.31 21.32
C SER A 320 -13.37 12.89 21.49
N LEU A 321 -13.16 12.01 20.50
CA LEU A 321 -13.70 10.66 20.53
C LEU A 321 -12.84 9.75 21.43
N PRO A 322 -13.44 9.00 22.37
CA PRO A 322 -12.72 7.97 23.11
C PRO A 322 -12.42 6.77 22.23
N ALA A 323 -11.37 6.02 22.56
CA ALA A 323 -10.97 4.81 21.86
C ALA A 323 -12.10 3.75 21.89
N LYS A 324 -12.50 3.26 20.71
CA LYS A 324 -13.68 2.39 20.55
C LYS A 324 -13.37 0.93 20.23
N GLU A 325 -12.12 0.56 20.00
CA GLU A 325 -11.76 -0.78 19.50
C GLU A 325 -12.10 -1.94 20.45
N ARG A 326 -12.34 -1.66 21.73
CA ARG A 326 -12.74 -2.65 22.75
C ARG A 326 -14.24 -2.74 22.95
N GLU A 327 -15.03 -1.90 22.30
CA GLU A 327 -16.48 -1.91 22.40
C GLU A 327 -17.06 -3.16 21.70
N GLN A 328 -17.98 -3.84 22.38
CA GLN A 328 -18.59 -5.06 21.87
C GLN A 328 -19.67 -4.76 20.82
N VAL A 329 -19.84 -5.70 19.88
CA VAL A 329 -20.92 -5.66 18.90
C VAL A 329 -22.27 -5.84 19.61
N THR A 330 -23.12 -4.81 19.54
CA THR A 330 -24.46 -4.81 20.14
C THR A 330 -25.44 -5.71 19.36
N ALA A 331 -26.60 -6.01 19.96
CA ALA A 331 -27.65 -6.80 19.28
C ALA A 331 -28.11 -6.15 17.96
N ALA A 332 -28.14 -4.82 17.89
CA ALA A 332 -28.54 -4.08 16.69
C ALA A 332 -27.63 -4.39 15.49
N HIS A 333 -26.31 -4.44 15.71
CA HIS A 333 -25.31 -4.78 14.69
C HIS A 333 -25.36 -6.25 14.26
N ARG A 334 -25.96 -7.13 15.07
CA ARG A 334 -26.08 -8.56 14.73
C ARG A 334 -27.26 -8.85 13.81
N HIS A 335 -28.13 -7.86 13.55
CA HIS A 335 -29.23 -8.06 12.61
C HIS A 335 -28.68 -8.24 11.17
N PRO A 336 -29.20 -9.24 10.43
CA PRO A 336 -28.70 -9.54 9.08
C PRO A 336 -29.00 -8.43 8.08
N PHE A 337 -30.02 -7.61 8.32
CA PHE A 337 -30.43 -6.49 7.47
C PHE A 337 -30.47 -5.19 8.26
N ARG A 338 -30.02 -4.10 7.62
CA ARG A 338 -30.09 -2.74 8.16
C ARG A 338 -30.91 -1.83 7.25
N LYS A 339 -32.06 -1.39 7.74
CA LYS A 339 -32.99 -0.51 7.00
C LYS A 339 -32.62 0.96 7.05
N ASP A 340 -31.96 1.38 8.13
CA ASP A 340 -31.55 2.76 8.32
C ASP A 340 -30.19 3.01 7.65
N PRO A 341 -29.94 4.23 7.15
CA PRO A 341 -28.63 4.59 6.65
C PRO A 341 -27.49 4.29 7.63
N ILE A 342 -26.30 4.05 7.09
CA ILE A 342 -25.11 3.80 7.91
C ILE A 342 -24.74 5.07 8.66
N SER A 343 -24.41 4.94 9.94
CA SER A 343 -23.74 5.99 10.70
C SER A 343 -22.28 5.60 10.84
N TRP A 344 -21.37 6.54 10.56
CA TRP A 344 -19.95 6.28 10.69
C TRP A 344 -19.55 5.88 12.13
N SER A 345 -18.61 4.95 12.26
CA SER A 345 -18.04 4.50 13.53
C SER A 345 -16.53 4.29 13.42
N ALA A 346 -15.80 4.59 14.50
CA ALA A 346 -14.38 4.28 14.63
C ALA A 346 -14.10 2.78 14.95
N ASN A 347 -15.13 2.03 15.33
CA ASN A 347 -15.03 0.59 15.57
C ASN A 347 -15.26 -0.16 14.26
N ILE A 348 -14.24 -0.86 13.78
CA ILE A 348 -14.27 -1.55 12.49
C ILE A 348 -15.32 -2.67 12.44
N ASN A 349 -15.51 -3.41 13.54
CA ASN A 349 -16.50 -4.48 13.60
C ASN A 349 -17.93 -3.92 13.48
N TRP A 350 -18.15 -2.70 13.98
CA TRP A 350 -19.45 -2.04 13.80
C TRP A 350 -19.63 -1.58 12.36
N ARG A 351 -18.59 -0.99 11.75
CA ARG A 351 -18.61 -0.59 10.34
C ARG A 351 -18.88 -1.77 9.41
N GLU A 352 -18.19 -2.90 9.59
CA GLU A 352 -18.39 -4.12 8.80
C GLU A 352 -19.84 -4.59 8.91
N ARG A 353 -20.35 -4.79 10.12
CA ARG A 353 -21.72 -5.28 10.32
C ARG A 353 -22.78 -4.35 9.77
N ASP A 354 -22.64 -3.05 10.02
CA ASP A 354 -23.58 -2.04 9.53
C ASP A 354 -23.56 -1.96 8.01
N TYR A 355 -22.37 -1.97 7.41
CA TYR A 355 -22.21 -1.93 5.97
C TYR A 355 -22.76 -3.20 5.31
N SER A 356 -22.35 -4.41 5.75
CA SER A 356 -22.84 -5.66 5.16
C SER A 356 -24.34 -5.85 5.35
N GLY A 357 -24.88 -5.47 6.51
CA GLY A 357 -26.32 -5.48 6.77
C GLY A 357 -27.09 -4.48 5.90
N ARG A 358 -26.51 -3.31 5.65
CA ARG A 358 -27.08 -2.28 4.78
C ARG A 358 -27.04 -2.70 3.32
N LEU A 359 -25.91 -3.23 2.86
CA LEU A 359 -25.69 -3.69 1.51
C LEU A 359 -26.71 -4.77 1.12
N ARG A 360 -26.90 -5.79 1.98
CA ARG A 360 -27.92 -6.83 1.76
C ARG A 360 -29.32 -6.26 1.63
N TYR A 361 -29.68 -5.31 2.50
CA TYR A 361 -31.00 -4.65 2.42
C TYR A 361 -31.19 -3.90 1.10
N LEU A 362 -30.20 -3.10 0.70
CA LEU A 362 -30.26 -2.29 -0.52
C LEU A 362 -30.26 -3.17 -1.78
N GLN A 363 -29.40 -4.18 -1.84
CA GLN A 363 -29.33 -5.09 -2.99
C GLN A 363 -30.66 -5.80 -3.23
N THR A 364 -31.27 -6.34 -2.17
CA THR A 364 -32.59 -6.99 -2.28
C THR A 364 -33.67 -5.98 -2.66
N LYS A 365 -33.63 -4.77 -2.10
CA LYS A 365 -34.59 -3.70 -2.43
C LYS A 365 -34.49 -3.29 -3.90
N GLU A 366 -33.28 -3.02 -4.41
CA GLU A 366 -33.09 -2.59 -5.80
C GLU A 366 -33.43 -3.69 -6.80
N MET A 367 -33.08 -4.94 -6.49
CA MET A 367 -33.47 -6.09 -7.32
C MET A 367 -34.99 -6.19 -7.48
N TYR A 368 -35.75 -6.09 -6.38
CA TYR A 368 -37.21 -6.13 -6.45
C TYR A 368 -37.82 -4.91 -7.15
N ASN A 369 -37.23 -3.73 -6.98
CA ASN A 369 -37.63 -2.54 -7.72
C ASN A 369 -37.42 -2.74 -9.23
N HIS A 370 -36.29 -3.32 -9.64
CA HIS A 370 -36.02 -3.66 -11.04
C HIS A 370 -37.03 -4.67 -11.59
N TYR A 371 -37.32 -5.76 -10.87
CA TYR A 371 -38.35 -6.71 -11.31
C TYR A 371 -39.74 -6.07 -11.47
N GLU A 372 -40.12 -5.17 -10.56
CA GLU A 372 -41.40 -4.44 -10.65
C GLU A 372 -41.42 -3.48 -11.85
N ARG A 373 -40.31 -2.77 -12.14
CA ARG A 373 -40.19 -1.88 -13.30
C ARG A 373 -40.21 -2.62 -14.64
N GLU A 374 -39.52 -3.76 -14.72
CA GLU A 374 -39.42 -4.59 -15.93
C GLU A 374 -40.61 -5.55 -16.12
N GLY A 375 -41.56 -5.57 -15.18
CA GLY A 375 -42.75 -6.44 -15.24
C GLY A 375 -42.44 -7.94 -15.12
N LEU A 376 -41.31 -8.32 -14.53
CA LEU A 376 -40.88 -9.71 -14.40
C LEU A 376 -41.62 -10.43 -13.26
N LEU A 377 -42.03 -11.68 -13.49
CA LEU A 377 -42.60 -12.56 -12.46
C LEU A 377 -41.46 -13.21 -11.65
N PHE A 378 -41.71 -13.53 -10.38
CA PHE A 378 -40.74 -14.15 -9.44
C PHE A 378 -40.47 -15.64 -9.74
N GLU A 379 -40.87 -16.13 -10.92
CA GLU A 379 -40.47 -17.43 -11.47
C GLU A 379 -39.60 -17.27 -12.75
N PRO A 380 -38.57 -16.40 -12.80
CA PRO A 380 -37.61 -16.54 -13.88
C PRO A 380 -36.83 -17.84 -13.65
N THR A 381 -36.60 -18.60 -14.72
CA THR A 381 -35.55 -19.61 -14.70
C THR A 381 -34.26 -18.97 -14.19
N ILE A 382 -33.59 -19.59 -13.23
CA ILE A 382 -32.38 -19.07 -12.52
C ILE A 382 -31.29 -18.57 -13.49
N ASN A 383 -31.32 -18.97 -14.77
CA ASN A 383 -30.31 -18.66 -15.78
C ASN A 383 -30.76 -17.67 -16.85
N ASP A 384 -31.88 -16.97 -16.65
CA ASP A 384 -32.23 -15.86 -17.54
C ASP A 384 -31.13 -14.78 -17.41
N PRO A 385 -30.39 -14.45 -18.50
CA PRO A 385 -29.35 -13.44 -18.46
C PRO A 385 -29.83 -12.09 -17.92
N ARG A 386 -31.11 -11.76 -18.10
CA ARG A 386 -31.72 -10.54 -17.58
C ARG A 386 -31.78 -10.53 -16.06
N VAL A 387 -31.99 -11.69 -15.44
CA VAL A 387 -32.08 -11.84 -13.98
C VAL A 387 -30.71 -11.74 -13.35
N LEU A 388 -29.70 -12.37 -13.97
CA LEU A 388 -28.31 -12.24 -13.55
C LEU A 388 -27.82 -10.79 -13.71
N LEU A 389 -28.13 -10.14 -14.83
CA LEU A 389 -27.82 -8.74 -15.08
C LEU A 389 -28.48 -7.81 -14.04
N ILE A 390 -29.78 -8.00 -13.74
CA ILE A 390 -30.47 -7.26 -12.69
C ILE A 390 -29.79 -7.47 -11.34
N GLY A 391 -29.38 -8.70 -11.03
CA GLY A 391 -28.62 -9.01 -9.81
C GLY A 391 -27.31 -8.21 -9.72
N CYS A 392 -26.54 -8.17 -10.81
CA CYS A 392 -25.28 -7.43 -10.89
C CYS A 392 -25.48 -5.92 -10.73
N ILE A 393 -26.39 -5.32 -11.51
CA ILE A 393 -26.67 -3.87 -11.45
C ILE A 393 -27.20 -3.48 -10.07
N SER A 394 -28.12 -4.28 -9.49
CA SER A 394 -28.64 -4.03 -8.14
C SER A 394 -27.56 -4.10 -7.07
N GLY A 395 -26.55 -4.98 -7.25
CA GLY A 395 -25.37 -5.03 -6.39
C GLY A 395 -24.54 -3.75 -6.46
N ILE A 396 -24.25 -3.28 -7.68
CA ILE A 396 -23.48 -2.05 -7.93
C ILE A 396 -24.20 -0.81 -7.36
N ASP A 397 -25.50 -0.68 -7.60
CA ASP A 397 -26.31 0.43 -7.07
C ASP A 397 -26.37 0.41 -5.54
N ALA A 398 -26.50 -0.78 -4.95
CA ALA A 398 -26.50 -0.96 -3.51
C ALA A 398 -25.15 -0.60 -2.88
N GLN A 399 -24.03 -1.03 -3.48
CA GLN A 399 -22.69 -0.67 -3.03
C GLN A 399 -22.44 0.83 -3.14
N THR A 400 -22.82 1.44 -4.27
CA THR A 400 -22.67 2.88 -4.48
C THR A 400 -23.45 3.67 -3.43
N THR A 401 -24.68 3.26 -3.13
CA THR A 401 -25.52 3.88 -2.10
C THR A 401 -24.95 3.68 -0.70
N ALA A 402 -24.57 2.46 -0.33
CA ALA A 402 -23.99 2.16 0.98
C ALA A 402 -22.65 2.90 1.21
N ARG A 403 -21.80 2.98 0.18
CA ARG A 403 -20.57 3.77 0.19
C ARG A 403 -20.86 5.25 0.41
N TYR A 404 -21.82 5.81 -0.32
CA TYR A 404 -22.20 7.21 -0.16
C TYR A 404 -22.71 7.51 1.26
N GLU A 405 -23.49 6.59 1.84
CA GLU A 405 -23.95 6.72 3.24
C GLU A 405 -22.80 6.65 4.26
N LEU A 406 -21.81 5.79 4.04
CA LEU A 406 -20.70 5.60 4.98
C LEU A 406 -19.58 6.64 4.83
N ARG A 407 -19.20 6.98 3.60
CA ARG A 407 -18.03 7.82 3.25
C ARG A 407 -18.42 9.24 2.83
N GLY A 408 -19.65 9.44 2.36
CA GLY A 408 -20.06 10.68 1.71
C GLY A 408 -19.65 10.73 0.23
N PRO A 409 -19.76 11.92 -0.40
CA PRO A 409 -19.31 12.11 -1.78
C PRO A 409 -17.79 11.93 -1.90
N SER A 410 -17.35 11.29 -2.98
CA SER A 410 -15.93 11.24 -3.35
C SER A 410 -15.61 12.38 -4.31
N GLU A 411 -14.55 13.12 -4.05
CA GLU A 411 -14.00 14.13 -4.97
C GLU A 411 -12.74 13.56 -5.64
N PRO A 412 -12.51 13.80 -6.94
CA PRO A 412 -11.28 13.34 -7.59
C PRO A 412 -10.07 14.01 -6.95
N THR A 413 -9.24 13.22 -6.27
CA THR A 413 -8.00 13.74 -5.66
C THR A 413 -6.84 13.65 -6.64
N MET A 414 -5.96 14.67 -6.64
CA MET A 414 -4.65 14.58 -7.29
C MET A 414 -3.77 13.67 -6.44
N ASP A 415 -2.91 12.85 -7.06
CA ASP A 415 -1.93 12.06 -6.30
C ASP A 415 -1.12 12.98 -5.39
N HIS A 416 -1.09 12.65 -4.10
CA HIS A 416 -0.52 13.55 -3.10
C HIS A 416 0.97 13.82 -3.33
N TRP A 417 1.72 12.83 -3.82
CA TRP A 417 3.13 13.02 -4.14
C TRP A 417 3.33 14.02 -5.30
N ILE A 418 2.39 14.10 -6.25
CA ILE A 418 2.41 15.09 -7.35
C ILE A 418 2.11 16.47 -6.78
N GLU A 419 1.11 16.59 -5.91
CA GLU A 419 0.81 17.84 -5.20
C GLU A 419 2.04 18.33 -4.42
N TYR A 420 2.67 17.44 -3.67
CA TYR A 420 3.90 17.72 -2.91
C TYR A 420 5.02 18.20 -3.84
N ALA A 421 5.24 17.51 -4.96
CA ALA A 421 6.25 17.82 -5.97
C ALA A 421 6.03 19.16 -6.70
N GLN A 422 4.80 19.68 -6.73
CA GLN A 422 4.49 20.97 -7.37
C GLN A 422 4.74 22.18 -6.46
N ARG A 423 4.89 21.97 -5.15
CA ARG A 423 5.02 23.07 -4.19
C ARG A 423 6.31 23.85 -4.48
N PRO A 424 6.29 25.20 -4.52
CA PRO A 424 7.46 26.02 -4.86
C PRO A 424 8.70 25.78 -3.98
N VAL A 425 8.47 25.30 -2.75
CA VAL A 425 9.51 24.99 -1.76
C VAL A 425 10.22 23.67 -2.11
N PHE A 426 9.49 22.71 -2.68
CA PHE A 426 9.98 21.37 -2.97
C PHE A 426 10.23 21.26 -4.47
N ARG A 427 11.44 21.62 -4.90
CA ARG A 427 11.83 21.38 -6.29
C ARG A 427 11.93 19.89 -6.51
N VAL A 428 11.23 19.40 -7.52
CA VAL A 428 11.48 18.07 -8.08
C VAL A 428 12.94 18.01 -8.48
N ASN A 429 13.63 17.03 -7.91
CA ASN A 429 15.02 16.79 -8.19
C ASN A 429 15.15 15.74 -9.28
N GLY A 430 16.12 15.96 -10.17
CA GLY A 430 16.50 15.00 -11.18
C GLY A 430 17.40 13.89 -10.63
N PHE A 431 17.98 13.12 -11.55
CA PHE A 431 19.07 12.19 -11.22
C PHE A 431 20.36 12.60 -11.94
N ALA A 432 21.49 12.49 -11.25
CA ALA A 432 22.80 12.50 -11.90
C ALA A 432 23.04 11.11 -12.53
N ALA A 433 23.49 11.07 -13.79
CA ALA A 433 23.78 9.83 -14.50
C ALA A 433 25.24 9.79 -14.94
N PHE A 434 26.02 8.88 -14.36
CA PHE A 434 27.45 8.71 -14.65
C PHE A 434 27.68 7.61 -15.68
N ARG A 435 28.43 7.92 -16.74
CA ARG A 435 28.87 6.91 -17.71
C ARG A 435 30.02 6.10 -17.11
N LEU A 436 29.80 4.81 -16.87
CA LEU A 436 30.86 3.89 -16.41
C LEU A 436 31.45 3.07 -17.58
N CYS A 437 30.67 2.84 -18.64
CA CYS A 437 31.13 2.10 -19.81
C CYS A 437 31.52 3.03 -20.97
N HIS A 438 32.82 3.05 -21.30
CA HIS A 438 33.37 3.79 -22.44
C HIS A 438 33.75 2.88 -23.64
N LYS A 439 33.36 1.60 -23.63
CA LYS A 439 33.66 0.65 -24.73
C LYS A 439 32.88 0.94 -26.02
N HIS A 440 31.72 1.58 -25.91
CA HIS A 440 30.88 1.94 -27.05
C HIS A 440 31.29 3.28 -27.66
N ASP A 441 31.18 3.40 -28.97
CA ASP A 441 31.40 4.65 -29.69
C ASP A 441 30.33 5.70 -29.37
N ASP A 442 30.61 6.97 -29.69
CA ASP A 442 29.69 8.07 -29.41
C ASP A 442 28.35 7.92 -30.11
N LYS A 443 28.31 7.20 -31.25
CA LYS A 443 27.08 6.90 -31.96
C LYS A 443 26.16 5.98 -31.14
N LYS A 444 26.66 4.83 -30.68
CA LYS A 444 25.89 3.91 -29.82
C LYS A 444 25.55 4.54 -28.47
N TRP A 445 26.44 5.37 -27.92
CA TRP A 445 26.16 6.13 -26.70
C TRP A 445 24.98 7.10 -26.88
N ASN A 446 24.95 7.86 -27.97
CA ASN A 446 23.85 8.77 -28.26
C ASN A 446 22.55 8.02 -28.60
N GLU A 447 22.63 6.87 -29.28
CA GLU A 447 21.47 6.01 -29.53
C GLU A 447 20.88 5.51 -28.21
N PHE A 448 21.72 5.01 -27.30
CA PHE A 448 21.32 4.60 -25.95
C PHE A 448 20.62 5.76 -25.21
N LYS A 449 21.26 6.94 -25.11
CA LYS A 449 20.68 8.09 -24.40
C LYS A 449 19.31 8.46 -24.94
N THR A 450 19.16 8.47 -26.27
CA THR A 450 17.88 8.78 -26.94
C THR A 450 16.81 7.75 -26.56
N LYS A 451 17.12 6.45 -26.62
CA LYS A 451 16.17 5.39 -26.25
C LYS A 451 15.81 5.41 -24.76
N PHE A 452 16.80 5.70 -23.90
CA PHE A 452 16.61 5.83 -22.46
C PHE A 452 15.70 7.01 -22.13
N GLU A 453 15.99 8.20 -22.66
CA GLU A 453 15.18 9.41 -22.42
C GLU A 453 13.75 9.25 -22.94
N VAL A 454 13.55 8.58 -24.09
CA VAL A 454 12.21 8.26 -24.60
C VAL A 454 11.47 7.30 -23.66
N ASP A 455 12.13 6.24 -23.18
CA ASP A 455 11.50 5.26 -22.29
C ASP A 455 11.06 5.89 -20.96
N ILE A 456 11.90 6.73 -20.36
CA ILE A 456 11.60 7.37 -19.09
C ILE A 456 10.72 8.62 -19.24
N ALA A 457 10.41 9.10 -20.45
CA ALA A 457 9.58 10.31 -20.63
C ALA A 457 8.08 10.03 -20.48
N ASP A 458 7.65 8.79 -20.71
CA ASP A 458 6.25 8.37 -20.68
C ASP A 458 5.81 7.92 -19.28
N TRP A 459 5.83 8.83 -18.30
CA TRP A 459 5.45 8.55 -16.91
C TRP A 459 4.40 9.53 -16.39
N GLY A 460 3.59 9.16 -15.41
CA GLY A 460 2.47 9.97 -14.93
C GLY A 460 1.30 10.01 -15.93
N LEU A 461 1.10 8.91 -16.66
CA LEU A 461 -0.07 8.71 -17.53
C LEU A 461 -1.36 8.84 -16.72
N GLY A 462 -2.37 9.51 -17.28
CA GLY A 462 -3.67 9.73 -16.63
C GLY A 462 -3.66 10.75 -15.48
N LYS A 463 -2.50 11.34 -15.14
CA LYS A 463 -2.39 12.30 -14.04
C LYS A 463 -2.60 13.74 -14.50
N LYS A 464 -3.46 14.45 -13.77
CA LYS A 464 -3.72 15.87 -13.99
C LYS A 464 -2.50 16.71 -13.59
N ASP A 465 -2.21 17.78 -14.35
CA ASP A 465 -1.16 18.76 -14.06
C ASP A 465 0.29 18.22 -13.95
N ILE A 466 0.52 16.98 -14.38
CA ILE A 466 1.81 16.29 -14.37
C ILE A 466 2.93 17.00 -15.14
N ASN A 467 2.56 17.80 -16.15
CA ASN A 467 3.51 18.46 -17.03
C ASN A 467 4.43 19.46 -16.31
N ASN A 468 3.97 20.04 -15.18
CA ASN A 468 4.82 20.92 -14.38
C ASN A 468 5.90 20.12 -13.62
N VAL A 469 5.54 18.95 -13.10
CA VAL A 469 6.47 18.03 -12.41
C VAL A 469 7.50 17.47 -13.40
N ARG A 470 7.05 17.07 -14.59
CA ARG A 470 7.92 16.59 -15.69
C ARG A 470 9.02 17.58 -16.09
N LYS A 471 8.79 18.88 -15.97
CA LYS A 471 9.82 19.89 -16.27
C LYS A 471 11.00 19.85 -15.29
N GLY A 472 10.76 19.41 -14.05
CA GLY A 472 11.79 19.25 -13.00
C GLY A 472 12.50 17.91 -13.05
N CYS A 473 11.82 16.85 -13.48
CA CYS A 473 12.41 15.51 -13.66
C CYS A 473 13.38 15.47 -14.85
N LYS A 474 14.67 15.68 -14.58
CA LYS A 474 15.72 15.65 -15.60
C LYS A 474 16.83 14.66 -15.26
N ILE A 475 17.48 14.16 -16.31
CA ILE A 475 18.71 13.39 -16.19
C ILE A 475 19.87 14.34 -16.44
N HIS A 476 20.75 14.46 -15.45
CA HIS A 476 21.97 15.23 -15.51
C HIS A 476 23.11 14.30 -15.91
N TRP A 477 23.38 14.20 -17.21
CA TRP A 477 24.43 13.36 -17.75
C TRP A 477 25.82 13.88 -17.38
N ILE A 478 26.64 13.03 -16.77
CA ILE A 478 28.03 13.29 -16.43
C ILE A 478 28.89 12.29 -17.23
N ASP A 479 29.45 12.77 -18.34
CA ASP A 479 30.27 11.99 -19.30
C ASP A 479 31.78 12.16 -19.03
N GLU A 480 32.15 12.44 -17.79
CA GLU A 480 33.55 12.40 -17.34
C GLU A 480 34.03 10.95 -17.24
N LYS A 481 35.33 10.70 -17.41
CA LYS A 481 35.88 9.35 -17.25
C LYS A 481 35.82 8.93 -15.79
N VAL A 482 34.91 8.01 -15.49
CA VAL A 482 34.71 7.42 -14.17
C VAL A 482 34.68 5.90 -14.36
N ASP A 483 35.68 5.20 -13.85
CA ASP A 483 35.88 3.78 -14.18
C ASP A 483 35.17 2.82 -13.21
N SER A 484 34.67 3.33 -12.07
CA SER A 484 34.01 2.51 -11.04
C SER A 484 32.87 3.24 -10.33
N ILE A 485 31.99 2.47 -9.70
CA ILE A 485 30.91 3.00 -8.85
C ILE A 485 31.49 3.82 -7.69
N LYS A 486 32.63 3.40 -7.11
CA LYS A 486 33.32 4.12 -6.04
C LYS A 486 33.77 5.51 -6.49
N ASP A 487 34.31 5.62 -7.69
CA ASP A 487 34.71 6.90 -8.28
C ASP A 487 33.49 7.79 -8.55
N ALA A 488 32.40 7.19 -9.05
CA ALA A 488 31.13 7.89 -9.28
C ALA A 488 30.55 8.42 -7.98
N THR A 489 30.55 7.64 -6.90
CA THR A 489 30.05 8.06 -5.58
C THR A 489 30.86 9.23 -5.02
N ARG A 490 32.21 9.19 -5.10
CA ARG A 490 33.06 10.30 -4.67
C ARG A 490 32.78 11.57 -5.48
N LYS A 491 32.65 11.45 -6.79
CA LYS A 491 32.33 12.58 -7.67
C LYS A 491 30.92 13.10 -7.40
N PHE A 492 29.94 12.23 -7.20
CA PHE A 492 28.57 12.60 -6.86
C PHE A 492 28.52 13.48 -5.61
N HIS A 493 29.20 13.08 -4.52
CA HIS A 493 29.31 13.91 -3.30
C HIS A 493 29.92 15.31 -3.55
N SER A 494 30.76 15.46 -4.58
CA SER A 494 31.34 16.75 -4.95
C SER A 494 30.43 17.65 -5.80
N VAL A 495 29.42 17.09 -6.49
CA VAL A 495 28.57 17.85 -7.43
C VAL A 495 27.10 17.93 -7.01
N VAL A 496 26.67 17.09 -6.06
CA VAL A 496 25.27 16.95 -5.64
C VAL A 496 24.68 18.26 -5.10
N SER A 497 25.50 19.10 -4.44
CA SER A 497 25.07 20.39 -3.91
C SER A 497 24.84 21.46 -4.99
N ASP A 498 25.46 21.29 -6.15
CA ASP A 498 25.41 22.26 -7.26
C ASP A 498 24.37 21.90 -8.32
N LEU A 499 23.83 20.68 -8.26
CA LEU A 499 22.87 20.15 -9.22
C LEU A 499 21.49 19.96 -8.56
N PRO A 500 20.39 20.22 -9.28
CA PRO A 500 19.04 19.95 -8.77
C PRO A 500 18.72 18.46 -8.89
N VAL A 501 19.46 17.61 -8.16
CA VAL A 501 19.34 16.14 -8.19
C VAL A 501 19.09 15.58 -6.80
N HIS A 502 18.54 14.36 -6.73
CA HIS A 502 18.33 13.69 -5.46
C HIS A 502 19.66 13.50 -4.74
N HIS A 503 19.71 13.76 -3.44
CA HIS A 503 20.97 13.87 -2.70
C HIS A 503 21.59 12.52 -2.28
N ARG A 504 20.81 11.44 -2.38
CA ARG A 504 21.20 10.11 -1.91
C ARG A 504 21.34 9.08 -3.03
N THR A 505 20.66 9.28 -4.15
CA THR A 505 20.62 8.30 -5.24
C THR A 505 21.04 8.93 -6.55
N PHE A 506 21.94 8.23 -7.26
CA PHE A 506 22.34 8.57 -8.63
C PHE A 506 22.26 7.33 -9.52
N LEU A 507 22.37 7.54 -10.82
CA LEU A 507 22.34 6.50 -11.84
C LEU A 507 23.75 6.22 -12.35
N ALA A 508 24.10 4.95 -12.46
CA ALA A 508 25.32 4.48 -13.06
C ALA A 508 25.00 3.77 -14.38
N ILE A 509 25.73 4.11 -15.44
CA ILE A 509 25.49 3.59 -16.77
C ILE A 509 26.62 2.62 -17.13
N ASP A 510 26.42 1.38 -16.70
CA ASP A 510 27.31 0.25 -16.98
C ASP A 510 27.03 -0.38 -18.37
N GLU A 511 27.84 -1.37 -18.74
CA GLU A 511 27.70 -2.05 -20.03
C GLU A 511 26.34 -2.75 -20.17
N ALA A 512 25.85 -3.37 -19.10
CA ALA A 512 24.55 -4.03 -19.07
C ALA A 512 23.40 -3.05 -19.30
N THR A 513 23.44 -1.86 -18.67
CA THR A 513 22.46 -0.79 -18.86
C THR A 513 22.41 -0.37 -20.33
N ILE A 514 23.56 -0.15 -20.97
CA ILE A 514 23.61 0.24 -22.39
C ILE A 514 23.03 -0.86 -23.27
N GLN A 515 23.47 -2.11 -23.08
CA GLN A 515 22.99 -3.25 -23.86
C GLN A 515 21.47 -3.43 -23.74
N SER A 516 20.92 -3.24 -22.54
CA SER A 516 19.49 -3.39 -22.27
C SER A 516 18.55 -2.52 -23.13
N TYR A 517 19.05 -1.36 -23.63
CA TYR A 517 18.30 -0.48 -24.53
C TYR A 517 18.69 -0.64 -26.01
N LEU A 518 19.89 -1.15 -26.29
CA LEU A 518 20.32 -1.37 -27.66
C LEU A 518 19.76 -2.69 -28.22
N GLU A 519 19.50 -3.67 -27.37
CA GLU A 519 18.91 -4.95 -27.74
C GLU A 519 17.37 -4.87 -27.83
N PRO A 520 16.74 -5.25 -28.96
CA PRO A 520 15.31 -5.06 -29.17
C PRO A 520 14.38 -5.75 -28.17
N ASN A 521 14.80 -6.89 -27.60
CA ASN A 521 13.96 -7.76 -26.76
C ASN A 521 14.42 -7.80 -25.29
N ALA A 522 15.41 -6.99 -24.92
CA ALA A 522 15.89 -6.95 -23.55
C ALA A 522 14.97 -6.12 -22.65
N SER A 523 14.92 -6.48 -21.37
CA SER A 523 14.30 -5.65 -20.34
C SER A 523 15.08 -4.33 -20.26
N LYS A 524 14.42 -3.19 -20.43
CA LYS A 524 15.07 -1.87 -20.34
C LYS A 524 15.25 -1.46 -18.88
N PHE A 525 16.49 -1.36 -18.40
CA PHE A 525 16.78 -1.03 -17.00
C PHE A 525 17.98 -0.09 -16.84
N VAL A 526 18.08 0.54 -15.68
CA VAL A 526 19.21 1.38 -15.28
C VAL A 526 19.69 0.99 -13.89
N LEU A 527 21.00 1.10 -13.64
CA LEU A 527 21.58 0.85 -12.32
C LEU A 527 21.43 2.09 -11.43
N ALA A 528 20.64 1.98 -10.37
CA ALA A 528 20.56 2.99 -9.31
C ALA A 528 21.54 2.65 -8.19
N VAL A 529 22.19 3.68 -7.64
CA VAL A 529 23.22 3.55 -6.60
C VAL A 529 22.84 4.39 -5.37
N ASP A 530 22.89 3.79 -4.18
CA ASP A 530 22.77 4.51 -2.90
C ASP A 530 24.15 5.08 -2.51
N ALA A 531 24.31 6.39 -2.65
CA ALA A 531 25.57 7.09 -2.37
C ALA A 531 25.97 7.09 -0.89
N GLN A 532 25.05 6.72 0.01
CA GLN A 532 25.30 6.60 1.44
C GLN A 532 25.57 5.16 1.89
N CYS A 533 25.43 4.17 1.00
CA CYS A 533 25.75 2.79 1.34
C CYS A 533 27.26 2.60 1.37
N ARG A 534 27.81 2.19 2.52
CA ARG A 534 29.22 1.79 2.63
C ARG A 534 29.38 0.44 1.93
N SER A 535 30.31 0.35 0.98
CA SER A 535 30.59 -0.92 0.30
C SER A 535 31.31 -1.87 1.26
N VAL A 536 30.96 -3.17 1.24
CA VAL A 536 31.63 -4.25 2.00
C VAL A 536 33.14 -4.32 1.71
N GLU A 537 33.59 -3.75 0.60
CA GLU A 537 35.01 -3.64 0.23
C GLU A 537 35.77 -2.50 0.93
N GLU A 538 35.12 -1.69 1.77
CA GLU A 538 35.83 -0.85 2.73
C GLU A 538 36.37 -1.78 3.82
N GLY A 539 37.62 -2.22 3.66
CA GLY A 539 38.36 -3.02 4.65
C GLY A 539 38.63 -2.25 5.96
N GLY A 540 37.57 -1.81 6.62
CA GLY A 540 37.57 -1.55 8.05
C GLY A 540 37.60 -2.90 8.75
N GLU A 541 38.47 -3.02 9.75
CA GLU A 541 38.60 -4.20 10.61
C GLU A 541 37.21 -4.73 11.03
N ASP A 542 37.07 -6.06 11.06
CA ASP A 542 35.90 -6.89 11.42
C ASP A 542 35.28 -6.63 12.82
N ASN A 543 35.32 -5.40 13.33
CA ASN A 543 35.00 -5.03 14.71
C ASN A 543 33.75 -4.13 14.85
N GLU A 544 33.11 -3.68 13.77
CA GLU A 544 31.78 -3.06 13.89
C GLU A 544 30.69 -4.14 13.82
N PRO A 545 29.71 -4.12 14.75
CA PRO A 545 28.62 -5.09 14.72
C PRO A 545 27.88 -5.01 13.38
N PRO A 546 27.41 -6.15 12.83
CA PRO A 546 26.62 -6.16 11.60
C PRO A 546 25.49 -5.14 11.71
N ASN A 547 25.27 -4.36 10.65
CA ASN A 547 24.25 -3.33 10.67
C ASN A 547 22.92 -4.00 11.02
N GLU A 548 22.26 -3.51 12.07
CA GLU A 548 21.09 -4.14 12.67
C GLU A 548 19.95 -4.39 11.65
N GLN A 549 19.99 -3.74 10.49
CA GLN A 549 19.03 -3.87 9.40
C GLN A 549 19.42 -4.84 8.27
N GLU A 550 20.57 -5.51 8.33
CA GLU A 550 21.02 -6.47 7.29
C GLU A 550 20.02 -7.62 7.07
N HIS A 551 19.33 -8.03 8.13
CA HIS A 551 18.29 -9.05 8.05
C HIS A 551 17.02 -8.59 7.31
N GLU A 552 16.80 -7.28 7.16
CA GLU A 552 15.64 -6.70 6.46
C GLU A 552 15.87 -6.57 4.94
N THR A 553 17.12 -6.59 4.50
CA THR A 553 17.55 -6.43 3.10
C THR A 553 18.75 -7.34 2.78
N PRO A 554 18.55 -8.67 2.76
CA PRO A 554 19.64 -9.64 2.68
C PRO A 554 20.42 -9.51 1.36
N GLY A 555 21.74 -9.41 1.45
CA GLY A 555 22.63 -9.36 0.27
C GLY A 555 22.61 -8.05 -0.52
N TYR A 556 22.07 -6.97 0.05
CA TYR A 556 22.09 -5.65 -0.59
C TYR A 556 23.50 -5.05 -0.56
N ASP A 557 24.01 -4.64 -1.73
CA ASP A 557 25.39 -4.15 -1.90
C ASP A 557 25.48 -2.64 -2.15
N GLY A 558 24.36 -1.91 -2.02
CA GLY A 558 24.28 -0.48 -2.33
C GLY A 558 23.74 -0.18 -3.73
N THR A 559 23.45 -1.20 -4.55
CA THR A 559 22.97 -1.01 -5.92
C THR A 559 21.72 -1.84 -6.24
N VAL A 560 20.86 -1.31 -7.12
CA VAL A 560 19.69 -2.04 -7.65
C VAL A 560 19.50 -1.65 -9.10
N ARG A 561 19.28 -2.62 -9.99
CA ARG A 561 18.80 -2.33 -11.35
C ARG A 561 17.29 -2.10 -11.31
N ILE A 562 16.81 -1.04 -11.94
CA ILE A 562 15.40 -0.66 -11.94
C ILE A 562 14.93 -0.50 -13.39
N LEU A 563 13.73 -0.97 -13.71
CA LEU A 563 13.13 -0.73 -15.03
C LEU A 563 13.04 0.77 -15.31
N GLY A 564 13.36 1.17 -16.55
CA GLY A 564 13.25 2.58 -16.96
C GLY A 564 11.85 3.15 -16.73
N SER A 565 10.82 2.34 -16.96
CA SER A 565 9.41 2.69 -16.73
C SER A 565 9.07 3.06 -15.29
N LEU A 566 9.86 2.63 -14.30
CA LEU A 566 9.63 2.86 -12.88
C LEU A 566 10.50 4.00 -12.31
N LEU A 567 11.36 4.60 -13.13
CA LEU A 567 12.33 5.58 -12.66
C LEU A 567 11.66 6.80 -12.03
N TRP A 568 10.59 7.33 -12.63
CA TRP A 568 9.90 8.52 -12.12
C TRP A 568 8.62 8.20 -11.37
N ASP A 569 7.79 7.30 -11.93
CA ASP A 569 6.51 6.88 -11.33
C ASP A 569 6.68 6.22 -9.96
N GLU A 570 7.85 5.68 -9.67
CA GLU A 570 8.13 4.99 -8.41
C GLU A 570 9.39 5.50 -7.71
N LEU A 571 10.59 5.29 -8.27
CA LEU A 571 11.82 5.70 -7.57
C LEU A 571 11.85 7.22 -7.35
N GLY A 572 11.55 8.02 -8.39
CA GLY A 572 11.49 9.48 -8.31
C GLY A 572 10.43 9.96 -7.31
N ALA A 573 9.24 9.36 -7.33
CA ALA A 573 8.19 9.64 -6.35
C ALA A 573 8.64 9.33 -4.91
N MET A 574 9.25 8.16 -4.68
CA MET A 574 9.79 7.76 -3.37
C MET A 574 10.94 8.65 -2.89
N GLN A 575 11.83 9.08 -3.78
CA GLN A 575 12.93 9.97 -3.43
C GLN A 575 12.45 11.40 -3.18
N THR A 576 11.40 11.85 -3.87
CA THR A 576 10.80 13.18 -3.67
C THR A 576 10.08 13.26 -2.33
N THR A 577 9.33 12.20 -1.97
CA THR A 577 8.57 12.11 -0.72
C THR A 577 9.41 11.62 0.47
N GLN A 578 10.69 11.32 0.27
CA GLN A 578 11.55 10.69 1.30
C GLN A 578 10.99 9.36 1.84
N GLY A 579 10.10 8.70 1.08
CA GLY A 579 9.32 7.55 1.56
C GLY A 579 10.10 6.26 1.72
N VAL A 580 10.87 5.87 0.70
CA VAL A 580 11.49 4.55 0.64
C VAL A 580 12.93 4.65 0.14
N LEU A 581 13.84 4.07 0.92
CA LEU A 581 15.25 3.94 0.56
C LEU A 581 15.46 2.85 -0.50
N LEU A 582 16.46 3.04 -1.36
CA LEU A 582 16.78 2.12 -2.46
C LEU A 582 16.94 0.67 -2.00
N LYS A 583 17.57 0.45 -0.84
CA LYS A 583 17.73 -0.88 -0.22
C LYS A 583 16.42 -1.64 0.00
N HIS A 584 15.30 -0.95 0.16
CA HIS A 584 14.01 -1.60 0.39
C HIS A 584 13.35 -2.12 -0.89
N LEU A 585 13.85 -1.71 -2.07
CA LEU A 585 13.45 -2.27 -3.37
C LEU A 585 14.20 -3.57 -3.69
N TRP A 586 15.41 -3.73 -3.16
CA TRP A 586 16.28 -4.89 -3.41
C TRP A 586 15.61 -6.26 -3.18
N PRO A 587 14.82 -6.49 -2.11
CA PRO A 587 14.16 -7.78 -1.90
C PRO A 587 13.21 -8.22 -3.03
N TYR A 588 12.72 -7.29 -3.84
CA TYR A 588 11.89 -7.59 -5.02
C TYR A 588 12.71 -7.77 -6.30
N ALA A 589 13.98 -7.34 -6.29
CA ALA A 589 14.91 -7.52 -7.39
C ALA A 589 15.67 -8.84 -7.26
N MET A 590 16.01 -9.29 -6.04
CA MET A 590 16.82 -10.49 -5.83
C MET A 590 16.14 -11.79 -6.29
N SER A 591 14.81 -11.79 -6.40
CA SER A 591 14.01 -12.89 -6.97
C SER A 591 13.91 -12.85 -8.50
N ASP A 592 14.53 -11.88 -9.17
CA ASP A 592 14.57 -11.76 -10.62
C ASP A 592 15.89 -12.31 -11.17
N VAL A 593 15.83 -13.02 -12.31
CA VAL A 593 17.01 -13.61 -12.98
C VAL A 593 18.05 -12.55 -13.33
N GLU A 594 17.60 -11.37 -13.77
CA GLU A 594 18.46 -10.25 -14.16
C GLU A 594 18.80 -9.34 -12.96
N LYS A 595 18.30 -9.69 -11.76
CA LYS A 595 18.35 -8.87 -10.54
C LYS A 595 17.77 -7.46 -10.75
N VAL A 596 16.72 -7.37 -11.56
CA VAL A 596 16.04 -6.13 -11.89
C VAL A 596 14.78 -5.97 -11.05
N TYR A 597 14.66 -4.82 -10.41
CA TYR A 597 13.43 -4.39 -9.77
C TYR A 597 12.37 -4.06 -10.83
N ARG A 598 11.31 -4.87 -10.87
CA ARG A 598 10.18 -4.74 -11.81
C ARG A 598 8.92 -4.14 -11.17
N GLY A 599 9.07 -3.44 -10.05
CA GLY A 599 7.96 -2.85 -9.31
C GLY A 599 7.44 -3.79 -8.22
N TYR A 600 6.55 -3.25 -7.38
CA TYR A 600 5.86 -4.04 -6.38
C TYR A 600 5.05 -5.16 -7.02
N LYS A 601 5.14 -6.37 -6.45
CA LYS A 601 4.33 -7.52 -6.82
C LYS A 601 3.68 -8.09 -5.57
N PRO A 602 2.34 -8.20 -5.51
CA PRO A 602 1.66 -8.90 -4.42
C PRO A 602 2.16 -10.34 -4.29
N GLY A 603 2.34 -10.80 -3.06
CA GLY A 603 2.81 -12.15 -2.77
C GLY A 603 3.95 -12.17 -1.76
N SER A 604 4.33 -13.38 -1.33
CA SER A 604 5.39 -13.56 -0.33
C SER A 604 6.75 -13.13 -0.88
N VAL A 605 7.40 -12.19 -0.22
CA VAL A 605 8.82 -11.91 -0.46
C VAL A 605 9.65 -12.91 0.32
N LEU A 606 10.49 -13.67 -0.36
CA LEU A 606 11.35 -14.67 0.28
C LEU A 606 12.61 -14.02 0.87
N LYS A 607 13.23 -14.66 1.85
CA LYS A 607 14.42 -14.12 2.54
C LYS A 607 15.76 -14.49 1.91
N PHE A 608 15.75 -15.16 0.76
CA PHE A 608 16.95 -15.72 0.13
C PHE A 608 17.75 -14.63 -0.59
N SER A 609 19.07 -14.65 -0.43
CA SER A 609 19.96 -13.64 -1.03
C SER A 609 20.25 -13.88 -2.52
N SER A 610 19.76 -14.99 -3.10
CA SER A 610 19.94 -15.32 -4.50
C SER A 610 18.68 -15.89 -5.16
N TYR A 611 18.63 -15.75 -6.49
CA TYR A 611 17.57 -16.30 -7.32
C TYR A 611 17.59 -17.84 -7.31
N GLU A 612 18.77 -18.46 -7.32
CA GLU A 612 18.92 -19.91 -7.34
C GLU A 612 18.36 -20.55 -6.06
N GLU A 613 18.58 -19.93 -4.90
CA GLU A 613 18.01 -20.37 -3.62
C GLU A 613 16.49 -20.24 -3.61
N THR A 614 15.97 -19.14 -4.14
CA THR A 614 14.54 -18.91 -4.33
C THR A 614 13.91 -20.00 -5.20
N MET A 615 14.48 -20.24 -6.38
CA MET A 615 14.00 -21.28 -7.30
C MET A 615 14.08 -22.68 -6.72
N ALA A 616 15.18 -23.03 -6.04
CA ALA A 616 15.34 -24.33 -5.40
C ALA A 616 14.23 -24.55 -4.36
N TRP A 617 13.87 -23.52 -3.59
CA TRP A 617 12.79 -23.58 -2.62
C TRP A 617 11.41 -23.71 -3.28
N GLU A 618 11.13 -22.92 -4.32
CA GLU A 618 9.86 -22.99 -5.05
C GLU A 618 9.63 -24.36 -5.68
N VAL A 619 10.65 -24.93 -6.34
CA VAL A 619 10.60 -26.26 -6.94
C VAL A 619 10.40 -27.34 -5.87
N LEU A 620 11.13 -27.27 -4.76
CA LEU A 620 11.00 -28.24 -3.67
C LEU A 620 9.57 -28.24 -3.12
N ASN A 621 8.96 -27.07 -2.93
CA ASN A 621 7.60 -26.95 -2.44
C ASN A 621 6.54 -27.39 -3.45
N ALA A 622 6.73 -27.13 -4.74
CA ALA A 622 5.82 -27.62 -5.77
C ALA A 622 5.83 -29.16 -5.85
N LEU A 623 6.98 -29.79 -5.62
CA LEU A 623 7.14 -31.25 -5.68
C LEU A 623 6.75 -31.96 -4.38
N LEU A 624 6.83 -31.29 -3.22
CA LEU A 624 6.61 -31.89 -1.90
C LEU A 624 5.26 -32.63 -1.78
N PRO A 625 4.11 -32.07 -2.22
CA PRO A 625 2.82 -32.77 -2.16
C PRO A 625 2.81 -34.06 -3.01
N PHE A 626 3.52 -34.07 -4.13
CA PHE A 626 3.61 -35.24 -5.01
C PHE A 626 4.48 -36.34 -4.39
N VAL A 627 5.62 -35.95 -3.80
CA VAL A 627 6.51 -36.87 -3.08
C VAL A 627 5.79 -37.49 -1.87
N LEU A 628 5.03 -36.70 -1.12
CA LEU A 628 4.22 -37.18 0.01
C LEU A 628 3.12 -38.15 -0.46
N LYS A 629 2.37 -37.81 -1.53
CA LYS A 629 1.37 -38.71 -2.12
C LYS A 629 1.97 -40.02 -2.63
N LEU A 630 3.18 -39.99 -3.18
CA LEU A 630 3.91 -41.19 -3.60
C LEU A 630 4.36 -42.04 -2.41
N ALA A 631 4.85 -41.42 -1.34
CA ALA A 631 5.21 -42.11 -0.10
C ALA A 631 3.99 -42.80 0.53
N GLU A 632 2.85 -42.12 0.61
CA GLU A 632 1.59 -42.70 1.12
C GLU A 632 1.09 -43.88 0.26
N ARG A 633 1.20 -43.78 -1.08
CA ARG A 633 0.86 -44.89 -1.98
C ARG A 633 1.79 -46.09 -1.79
N ARG A 634 3.08 -45.84 -1.56
CA ARG A 634 4.08 -46.90 -1.32
C ARG A 634 3.87 -47.60 0.02
N ASP A 635 3.44 -46.88 1.05
CA ASP A 635 3.08 -47.46 2.36
C ASP A 635 1.76 -48.24 2.32
N ARG A 636 0.76 -47.79 1.55
CA ARG A 636 -0.45 -48.60 1.30
C ARG A 636 -0.13 -49.89 0.54
N SER A 637 0.74 -49.84 -0.47
CA SER A 637 1.20 -51.02 -1.22
C SER A 637 1.99 -52.02 -0.36
N ARG A 638 2.77 -51.54 0.63
CA ARG A 638 3.46 -52.40 1.60
C ARG A 638 2.53 -53.07 2.60
N ARG A 639 1.40 -52.43 2.96
CA ARG A 639 0.38 -53.03 3.84
C ARG A 639 -0.49 -54.09 3.16
N THR A 640 -0.57 -54.11 1.83
CA THR A 640 -1.39 -55.06 1.06
C THR A 640 -0.66 -56.31 0.58
N ASN A 641 0.65 -56.44 0.79
CA ASN A 641 1.42 -57.64 0.42
C ASN A 641 2.06 -58.30 1.66
N PRO A 642 1.41 -59.30 2.29
CA PRO A 642 2.10 -60.14 3.27
C PRO A 642 3.10 -61.02 2.51
N ARG A 643 4.38 -60.98 2.92
CA ARG A 643 5.38 -61.95 2.42
C ARG A 643 4.88 -63.37 2.70
N PRO A 644 4.93 -64.31 1.75
CA PRO A 644 4.69 -65.71 2.06
C PRO A 644 5.86 -66.20 2.92
N SER A 645 5.54 -66.74 4.10
CA SER A 645 6.49 -67.46 4.93
C SER A 645 7.06 -68.64 4.14
N VAL A 646 8.36 -68.62 3.88
CA VAL A 646 9.09 -69.79 3.37
C VAL A 646 9.18 -70.79 4.52
N ALA A 647 8.54 -71.95 4.35
CA ALA A 647 8.71 -73.11 5.20
C ALA A 647 9.70 -74.08 4.54
N ARG A 648 10.96 -74.05 4.98
CA ARG A 648 11.77 -75.20 5.41
C ARG A 648 13.16 -74.75 5.83
#